data_AF-A0A842W6L2-F1
#
_entry.id   AF-A0A842W6L2-F1
#
_cell.length_a   1.000
_cell.length_b   1.000
_cell.length_c   1.000
_cell.angle_alpha   90.00
_cell.angle_beta   90.00
_cell.angle_gamma   90.00
#
_symmetry.space_group_name_H-M   'P 1'
#
loop_
_entity.id
_entity.type
_entity.pdbx_description
1 polymer ?
#
loop_
_entity_poly.entity_id
_entity_poly.type
_entity_poly.pdbx_seq_one_letter_code
_entity_poly.pdbx_strand_id
1 'polypeptide(L)'
;MKKKPKKRLKQIIKENKLLVSIISIALIAILAASGTKIFLYLNFLLGNDTVIKLEADKEVLLLEHNQEDTVKFHSSLTTNPFCKAVCAYEFIDISSNKTLDKDQFTIRPAVPFNKEYILKAERFGNGLELYRFDMRCSSRRTILCHTSEKPTTRSTLIGLRYNLTKGEKEKKEDIKQYIENRTAELSRLKRKQESYSSIISTEEVKTLLEESIDILNSINKKYRDYDYDINQEKTALNNNINRTKSELSALNQNISEIIIARNKKIQDLRVIRKGLLNLTQQPLNLPLALRLDSKIKEFNNMTLVNLTELKQKIKLCSQNITNTTTNATNQSCTLTNYSFTPISNITLAPIQLPEITPIPINITIKEPVPQCCVFGNCKDCCTGKCKNNPDNFPIIFLHGHSINKETSAEYSLEGFNKIQNQLEKDNYLDAGSITLFTSVKDIPKGLFGMPDIPMTFRGSYYFDIFAEPENYVVVQTKSESIDTYALRLDELIQTLKYRTGYPKVRIIAFSMGGLVARKYLQIYGEKDTDKLIMIGTPNKGITGEIARLCPVTGEGLECRDMDADSLFINKLNRAQLPDIPIHNIVGSGCNMDGKDGDGAVLTQNALLDGADNHIINGTCRSKTNPLHLDLRDISRYPKVYNIIKTALKE
;
A
#
# COMPACT_ATOMS: atom_id res chain seq x y z
N MET A 1 58.08 75.48 6.02
CA MET A 1 59.14 74.44 5.88
C MET A 1 58.69 73.12 6.52
N LYS A 2 58.15 72.15 5.76
CA LYS A 2 57.85 70.79 6.25
C LYS A 2 59.09 69.89 6.05
N LYS A 3 59.93 69.73 7.07
CA LYS A 3 61.07 68.80 7.02
C LYS A 3 60.56 67.35 6.98
N LYS A 4 60.99 66.64 5.94
CA LYS A 4 60.55 65.31 5.50
C LYS A 4 60.74 64.23 6.59
N PRO A 5 59.71 63.47 6.97
CA PRO A 5 59.80 62.36 7.94
C PRO A 5 60.61 61.14 7.44
N LYS A 6 60.96 61.10 6.15
CA LYS A 6 61.67 59.96 5.52
C LYS A 6 63.10 59.71 6.01
N LYS A 7 63.77 60.68 6.66
CA LYS A 7 65.16 60.49 7.12
C LYS A 7 65.29 59.73 8.44
N ARG A 8 64.35 59.87 9.38
CA ARG A 8 64.38 59.16 10.68
C ARG A 8 64.15 57.65 10.53
N LEU A 9 63.20 57.25 9.67
CA LEU A 9 62.90 55.83 9.46
C LEU A 9 64.09 55.07 8.85
N LYS A 10 64.82 55.69 7.91
CA LYS A 10 66.01 55.09 7.28
C LYS A 10 67.17 54.87 8.25
N GLN A 11 67.29 55.71 9.29
CA GLN A 11 68.36 55.60 10.26
C GLN A 11 68.08 54.49 11.28
N ILE A 12 66.83 54.39 11.75
CA ILE A 12 66.37 53.31 12.64
C ILE A 12 66.50 51.93 11.98
N ILE A 13 66.16 51.83 10.68
CA ILE A 13 66.33 50.59 9.90
C ILE A 13 67.81 50.22 9.73
N LYS A 14 68.71 51.20 9.69
CA LYS A 14 70.15 50.98 9.48
C LYS A 14 70.86 50.52 10.76
N GLU A 15 70.45 51.04 11.91
CA GLU A 15 71.01 50.68 13.23
C GLU A 15 70.46 49.34 13.75
N ASN A 16 69.23 48.96 13.36
CA ASN A 16 68.59 47.72 13.80
C ASN A 16 68.39 46.69 12.69
N LYS A 17 69.28 46.65 11.68
CA LYS A 17 69.15 45.75 10.51
C LYS A 17 68.91 44.29 10.88
N LEU A 18 69.59 43.80 11.93
CA LEU A 18 69.43 42.43 12.41
C LEU A 18 68.03 42.20 12.98
N LEU A 19 67.57 43.11 13.84
CA LEU A 19 66.24 43.04 14.48
C LEU A 19 65.12 43.14 13.43
N VAL A 20 65.24 44.04 12.45
CA VAL A 20 64.27 44.17 11.35
C VAL A 20 64.24 42.90 10.51
N SER A 21 65.39 42.29 10.23
CA SER A 21 65.45 41.01 9.50
C SER A 21 64.81 39.88 10.29
N ILE A 22 65.05 39.79 11.60
CA ILE A 22 64.43 38.79 12.49
C ILE A 22 62.92 38.99 12.54
N ILE A 23 62.42 40.22 12.67
CA ILE A 23 60.98 40.51 12.68
C ILE A 23 60.35 40.18 11.33
N SER A 24 61.00 40.50 10.21
CA SER A 24 60.50 40.12 8.88
C SER A 24 60.48 38.60 8.68
N ILE A 25 61.51 37.87 9.12
CA ILE A 25 61.55 36.40 9.06
C ILE A 25 60.48 35.80 9.97
N ALA A 26 60.31 36.32 11.19
CA ALA A 26 59.26 35.89 12.10
C ALA A 26 57.86 36.16 11.53
N LEU A 27 57.65 37.32 10.90
CA LEU A 27 56.38 37.65 10.25
C LEU A 27 56.11 36.76 9.04
N ILE A 28 57.12 36.44 8.23
CA ILE A 28 57.01 35.50 7.11
C ILE A 28 56.74 34.09 7.64
N ALA A 29 57.40 33.65 8.72
CA ALA A 29 57.15 32.36 9.35
C ALA A 29 55.75 32.27 9.97
N ILE A 30 55.27 33.34 10.62
CA ILE A 30 53.90 33.45 11.13
C ILE A 30 52.91 33.47 9.97
N LEU A 31 53.18 34.19 8.88
CA LEU A 31 52.34 34.21 7.67
C LEU A 31 52.39 32.88 6.91
N ALA A 32 53.47 32.10 6.99
CA ALA A 32 53.51 30.77 6.40
C ALA A 32 52.76 29.75 7.29
N ALA A 33 52.99 29.79 8.61
CA ALA A 33 52.38 28.90 9.59
C ALA A 33 50.88 29.19 9.81
N SER A 34 50.51 30.47 9.76
CA SER A 34 49.11 30.93 9.86
C SER A 34 48.47 31.06 8.50
N GLY A 35 49.22 31.40 7.45
CA GLY A 35 48.67 31.54 6.10
C GLY A 35 48.23 30.21 5.51
N THR A 36 48.85 29.09 5.87
CA THR A 36 48.32 27.76 5.54
C THR A 36 47.01 27.47 6.28
N LYS A 37 46.92 27.78 7.58
CA LYS A 37 45.66 27.65 8.34
C LYS A 37 44.57 28.61 7.87
N ILE A 38 44.91 29.85 7.54
CA ILE A 38 44.02 30.88 7.01
C ILE A 38 43.62 30.51 5.59
N PHE A 39 44.53 29.98 4.76
CA PHE A 39 44.22 29.48 3.42
C PHE A 39 43.28 28.29 3.48
N LEU A 40 43.48 27.35 4.41
CA LEU A 40 42.57 26.24 4.66
C LEU A 40 41.22 26.72 5.23
N TYR A 41 41.22 27.70 6.12
CA TYR A 41 40.00 28.29 6.67
C TYR A 41 39.23 29.13 5.63
N LEU A 42 39.95 29.82 4.75
CA LEU A 42 39.40 30.52 3.59
C LEU A 42 38.88 29.50 2.58
N ASN A 43 39.62 28.44 2.25
CA ASN A 43 39.10 27.34 1.40
C ASN A 43 37.88 26.66 2.01
N PHE A 44 37.83 26.51 3.33
CA PHE A 44 36.67 26.02 4.06
C PHE A 44 35.45 26.95 3.92
N LEU A 45 35.63 28.27 4.08
CA LEU A 45 34.57 29.27 3.81
C LEU A 45 34.23 29.40 2.31
N LEU A 46 35.18 29.05 1.44
CA LEU A 46 35.06 29.06 -0.01
C LEU A 46 34.65 27.69 -0.58
N GLY A 47 34.28 26.73 0.27
CA GLY A 47 33.90 25.38 -0.12
C GLY A 47 32.93 25.44 -1.30
N ASN A 48 33.30 24.77 -2.39
CA ASN A 48 32.58 24.94 -3.65
C ASN A 48 31.14 24.41 -3.55
N ASP A 49 30.92 23.37 -2.73
CA ASP A 49 29.67 22.61 -2.66
C ASP A 49 28.42 23.46 -2.42
N THR A 50 27.43 23.24 -3.28
CA THR A 50 26.07 23.77 -3.15
C THR A 50 25.20 22.80 -2.35
N VAL A 51 24.90 23.11 -1.10
CA VAL A 51 24.01 22.31 -0.24
C VAL A 51 22.63 22.94 -0.16
N ILE A 52 21.60 22.16 -0.44
CA ILE A 52 20.19 22.55 -0.33
C ILE A 52 19.65 22.00 0.99
N LYS A 53 19.15 22.89 1.84
CA LYS A 53 18.24 22.56 2.93
C LYS A 53 16.82 22.79 2.43
N LEU A 54 15.95 21.79 2.50
CA LEU A 54 14.56 21.86 2.06
C LEU A 54 13.68 21.20 3.13
N GLU A 55 12.73 21.95 3.67
CA GLU A 55 11.80 21.53 4.71
C GLU A 55 10.39 21.95 4.33
N ALA A 56 9.40 21.12 4.66
CA ALA A 56 7.99 21.49 4.64
C ALA A 56 7.54 21.75 6.09
N ASP A 57 6.65 22.71 6.31
CA ASP A 57 6.04 22.93 7.62
C ASP A 57 5.14 21.75 8.05
N LYS A 58 4.57 21.04 7.07
CA LYS A 58 3.79 19.82 7.23
C LYS A 58 4.15 18.83 6.13
N GLU A 59 4.42 17.58 6.49
CA GLU A 59 4.55 16.49 5.51
C GLU A 59 3.24 15.72 5.30
N VAL A 60 2.27 15.89 6.20
CA VAL A 60 0.98 15.18 6.14
C VAL A 60 -0.17 16.15 6.34
N LEU A 61 -1.15 16.09 5.44
CA LEU A 61 -2.41 16.82 5.53
C LEU A 61 -3.53 15.80 5.78
N LEU A 62 -4.39 16.08 6.74
CA LEU A 62 -5.55 15.24 7.07
C LEU A 62 -6.81 16.04 6.76
N LEU A 63 -7.42 15.76 5.62
CA LEU A 63 -8.52 16.57 5.07
C LEU A 63 -9.80 15.73 4.90
N GLU A 64 -10.96 16.34 5.08
CA GLU A 64 -12.22 15.80 4.58
C GLU A 64 -12.44 16.18 3.10
N HIS A 65 -13.31 15.47 2.40
CA HIS A 65 -13.61 15.77 0.99
C HIS A 65 -14.05 17.24 0.80
N ASN A 66 -13.46 17.90 -0.20
CA ASN A 66 -13.52 19.33 -0.50
C ASN A 66 -12.88 20.29 0.52
N GLN A 67 -12.29 19.79 1.60
CA GLN A 67 -11.46 20.61 2.48
C GLN A 67 -10.12 20.90 1.82
N GLU A 68 -9.56 22.06 2.14
CA GLU A 68 -8.23 22.50 1.75
C GLU A 68 -7.40 22.86 2.97
N ASP A 69 -6.08 22.72 2.84
CA ASP A 69 -5.10 23.23 3.80
C ASP A 69 -3.83 23.59 3.03
N THR A 70 -2.98 24.37 3.68
CA THR A 70 -1.80 24.94 3.07
C THR A 70 -0.54 24.25 3.56
N VAL A 71 0.37 23.99 2.63
CA VAL A 71 1.73 23.54 2.88
C VAL A 71 2.73 24.63 2.48
N LYS A 72 3.70 24.89 3.34
CA LYS A 72 4.76 25.88 3.17
C LYS A 72 6.10 25.17 3.07
N PHE A 73 6.81 25.44 1.99
CA PHE A 73 8.16 24.96 1.76
C PHE A 73 9.16 26.06 2.11
N HIS A 74 10.07 25.74 3.01
CA HIS A 74 11.22 26.56 3.36
C HIS A 74 12.48 25.92 2.80
N SER A 75 13.24 26.66 2.02
CA SER A 75 14.56 26.24 1.59
C SER A 75 15.62 27.29 1.88
N SER A 76 16.81 26.82 2.23
CA SER A 76 17.99 27.65 2.33
C SER A 76 19.16 26.96 1.64
N LEU A 77 20.12 27.78 1.20
CA LEU A 77 21.28 27.32 0.46
C LEU A 77 22.55 27.73 1.16
N THR A 78 23.42 26.74 1.30
CA THR A 78 24.80 26.92 1.72
C THR A 78 25.67 26.72 0.50
N THR A 79 26.39 27.75 0.09
CA THR A 79 27.38 27.72 -0.99
C THR A 79 28.43 28.79 -0.72
N ASN A 80 29.54 28.75 -1.45
CA ASN A 80 30.58 29.77 -1.40
C ASN A 80 29.96 31.18 -1.54
N PRO A 81 30.28 32.14 -0.64
CA PRO A 81 29.67 33.46 -0.61
C PRO A 81 29.90 34.30 -1.87
N PHE A 82 30.90 33.97 -2.68
CA PHE A 82 31.19 34.61 -3.97
C PHE A 82 30.47 33.93 -5.16
N CYS A 83 29.83 32.78 -4.92
CA CYS A 83 29.02 32.07 -5.89
C CYS A 83 27.56 32.54 -5.85
N LYS A 84 26.91 32.54 -7.01
CA LYS A 84 25.45 32.61 -7.13
C LYS A 84 24.95 31.22 -7.49
N ALA A 85 23.93 30.73 -6.79
CA ALA A 85 23.29 29.48 -7.16
C ALA A 85 22.16 29.75 -8.13
N VAL A 86 22.13 29.01 -9.25
CA VAL A 86 20.97 28.91 -10.13
C VAL A 86 20.18 27.69 -9.69
N CYS A 87 18.96 27.91 -9.26
CA CYS A 87 18.07 26.88 -8.75
C CYS A 87 16.83 26.77 -9.62
N ALA A 88 16.27 25.57 -9.67
CA ALA A 88 14.96 25.30 -10.22
C ALA A 88 14.17 24.48 -9.19
N TYR A 89 12.87 24.71 -9.12
CA TYR A 89 11.98 23.85 -8.35
C TYR A 89 10.86 23.31 -9.22
N GLU A 90 10.30 22.19 -8.81
CA GLU A 90 9.13 21.57 -9.40
C GLU A 90 8.24 21.02 -8.29
N PHE A 91 6.96 21.38 -8.30
CA PHE A 91 5.96 20.81 -7.39
C PHE A 91 5.02 19.93 -8.19
N ILE A 92 4.96 18.65 -7.84
CA ILE A 92 4.32 17.59 -8.63
C ILE A 92 3.24 16.93 -7.79
N ASP A 93 2.03 16.78 -8.34
CA ASP A 93 1.06 15.81 -7.88
C ASP A 93 1.41 14.44 -8.48
N ILE A 94 2.03 13.60 -7.65
CA ILE A 94 2.45 12.25 -8.06
C ILE A 94 1.21 11.38 -8.32
N SER A 95 0.12 11.61 -7.59
CA SER A 95 -1.12 10.84 -7.69
C SER A 95 -1.72 10.91 -9.09
N SER A 96 -1.77 12.12 -9.67
CA SER A 96 -2.25 12.36 -11.03
C SER A 96 -1.13 12.43 -12.08
N ASN A 97 0.14 12.34 -11.65
CA ASN A 97 1.33 12.52 -12.49
C ASN A 97 1.35 13.88 -13.21
N LYS A 98 1.04 14.96 -12.48
CA LYS A 98 0.90 16.32 -13.02
C LYS A 98 1.81 17.30 -12.29
N THR A 99 2.63 18.03 -13.02
CA THR A 99 3.35 19.19 -12.49
C THR A 99 2.36 20.31 -12.18
N LEU A 100 2.30 20.73 -10.91
CA LEU A 100 1.45 21.80 -10.42
C LEU A 100 2.11 23.18 -10.61
N ASP A 101 3.42 23.26 -10.35
CA ASP A 101 4.19 24.49 -10.49
C ASP A 101 5.66 24.17 -10.76
N LYS A 102 6.35 25.06 -11.49
CA LYS A 102 7.79 24.98 -11.72
C LYS A 102 8.35 26.35 -12.06
N ASP A 103 9.53 26.64 -11.55
CA ASP A 103 10.23 27.89 -11.87
C ASP A 103 11.74 27.75 -11.73
N GLN A 104 12.47 28.71 -12.29
CA GLN A 104 13.91 28.83 -12.18
C GLN A 104 14.28 30.21 -11.63
N PHE A 105 15.12 30.22 -10.60
CA PHE A 105 15.51 31.44 -9.90
C PHE A 105 17.01 31.44 -9.58
N THR A 106 17.54 32.63 -9.28
CA THR A 106 18.91 32.80 -8.80
C THR A 106 18.87 33.30 -7.37
N ILE A 107 19.67 32.70 -6.52
CA ILE A 107 19.64 32.96 -5.09
C ILE A 107 21.06 33.03 -4.54
N ARG A 108 21.24 33.89 -3.53
CA ARG A 108 22.51 34.05 -2.83
C ARG A 108 22.51 33.14 -1.59
N PRO A 109 23.69 32.66 -1.16
CA PRO A 109 23.79 31.90 0.09
C PRO A 109 23.13 32.63 1.27
N ALA A 110 22.52 31.86 2.16
CA ALA A 110 21.78 32.32 3.34
C ALA A 110 20.52 33.18 3.09
N VAL A 111 20.13 33.44 1.84
CA VAL A 111 18.79 33.99 1.55
C VAL A 111 17.80 32.83 1.55
N PRO A 112 16.74 32.87 2.37
CA PRO A 112 15.73 31.83 2.36
C PRO A 112 14.83 31.95 1.11
N PHE A 113 14.42 30.80 0.59
CA PHE A 113 13.40 30.65 -0.43
C PHE A 113 12.16 30.05 0.21
N ASN A 114 11.02 30.72 0.05
CA ASN A 114 9.74 30.25 0.59
C ASN A 114 8.72 30.09 -0.53
N LYS A 115 7.97 28.98 -0.51
CA LYS A 115 6.81 28.74 -1.37
C LYS A 115 5.66 28.20 -0.55
N GLU A 116 4.45 28.47 -1.00
CA GLU A 116 3.23 28.09 -0.32
C GLU A 116 2.22 27.57 -1.36
N TYR A 117 1.57 26.44 -1.05
CA TYR A 117 0.58 25.83 -1.93
C TYR A 117 -0.63 25.41 -1.11
N ILE A 118 -1.82 25.74 -1.63
CA ILE A 118 -3.09 25.26 -1.11
C ILE A 118 -3.37 23.92 -1.78
N LEU A 119 -3.52 22.87 -0.98
CA LEU A 119 -3.88 21.54 -1.44
C LEU A 119 -5.29 21.21 -0.98
N LYS A 120 -6.08 20.62 -1.89
CA LYS A 120 -7.49 20.32 -1.67
C LYS A 120 -7.77 18.84 -1.88
N ALA A 121 -8.54 18.23 -1.00
CA ALA A 121 -9.04 16.87 -1.14
C ALA A 121 -10.19 16.81 -2.15
N GLU A 122 -9.89 16.76 -3.45
CA GLU A 122 -10.92 16.75 -4.50
C GLU A 122 -11.56 15.37 -4.71
N ARG A 123 -10.87 14.29 -4.33
CA ARG A 123 -11.39 12.93 -4.49
C ARG A 123 -12.46 12.62 -3.45
N PHE A 124 -13.56 12.08 -3.94
CA PHE A 124 -14.59 11.47 -3.11
C PHE A 124 -14.09 10.15 -2.51
N GLY A 125 -14.40 9.88 -1.25
CA GLY A 125 -14.05 8.63 -0.56
C GLY A 125 -12.98 8.81 0.51
N ASN A 126 -12.22 7.74 0.77
CA ASN A 126 -11.07 7.78 1.66
C ASN A 126 -9.83 7.38 0.89
N GLY A 127 -8.68 7.95 1.21
CA GLY A 127 -7.46 7.59 0.49
C GLY A 127 -6.23 8.40 0.82
N LEU A 128 -5.24 8.28 -0.04
CA LEU A 128 -3.98 9.02 0.03
C LEU A 128 -3.60 9.53 -1.36
N GLU A 129 -3.36 10.83 -1.42
CA GLU A 129 -2.69 11.51 -2.53
C GLU A 129 -1.27 11.89 -2.11
N LEU A 130 -0.33 11.79 -3.04
CA LEU A 130 1.07 12.12 -2.85
C LEU A 130 1.46 13.29 -3.73
N TYR A 131 2.19 14.22 -3.13
CA TYR A 131 2.82 15.33 -3.81
C TYR A 131 4.31 15.33 -3.50
N ARG A 132 5.12 15.86 -4.40
CA ARG A 132 6.56 16.03 -4.19
C ARG A 132 7.01 17.41 -4.60
N PHE A 133 7.80 18.03 -3.73
CA PHE A 133 8.48 19.27 -4.04
C PHE A 133 9.96 18.97 -4.28
N ASP A 134 10.38 19.11 -5.53
CA ASP A 134 11.76 18.91 -5.98
C ASP A 134 12.46 20.25 -6.11
N MET A 135 13.70 20.35 -5.63
CA MET A 135 14.55 21.50 -5.79
C MET A 135 15.94 21.08 -6.25
N ARG A 136 16.41 21.70 -7.33
CA ARG A 136 17.71 21.44 -7.95
C ARG A 136 18.50 22.73 -8.03
N CYS A 137 19.73 22.73 -7.54
CA CYS A 137 20.61 23.90 -7.58
C CYS A 137 21.97 23.56 -8.14
N SER A 138 22.56 24.53 -8.84
CA SER A 138 23.95 24.48 -9.30
C SER A 138 24.59 25.85 -9.15
N SER A 139 25.82 25.89 -8.64
CA SER A 139 26.56 27.13 -8.57
C SER A 139 27.00 27.62 -9.94
N ARG A 140 26.82 28.91 -10.20
CA ARG A 140 27.21 29.57 -11.44
C ARG A 140 28.64 30.08 -11.31
N ARG A 141 29.51 29.62 -12.20
CA ARG A 141 30.89 30.09 -12.29
C ARG A 141 30.93 31.62 -12.51
N THR A 142 31.69 32.32 -11.68
CA THR A 142 32.00 33.75 -11.81
C THR A 142 33.52 33.95 -11.74
N ILE A 143 33.99 35.20 -11.87
CA ILE A 143 35.43 35.51 -11.75
C ILE A 143 35.97 35.09 -10.38
N LEU A 144 35.15 35.21 -9.33
CA LEU A 144 35.51 34.85 -7.94
C LEU A 144 34.95 33.48 -7.50
N CYS A 145 34.06 32.88 -8.29
CA CYS A 145 33.45 31.58 -8.04
C CYS A 145 33.95 30.57 -9.08
N HIS A 146 34.92 29.75 -8.71
CA HIS A 146 35.48 28.70 -9.57
C HIS A 146 34.84 27.35 -9.25
N THR A 147 33.61 27.13 -9.70
CA THR A 147 32.90 25.85 -9.54
C THR A 147 32.77 25.11 -10.87
N SER A 148 32.82 23.77 -10.82
CA SER A 148 32.50 22.83 -11.90
C SER A 148 31.47 21.79 -11.43
N GLU A 149 30.60 22.18 -10.49
CA GLU A 149 29.76 21.25 -9.77
C GLU A 149 28.64 20.63 -10.61
N LYS A 150 28.37 19.37 -10.27
CA LYS A 150 27.12 18.72 -10.63
C LYS A 150 25.99 19.34 -9.82
N PRO A 151 24.79 19.48 -10.40
CA PRO A 151 23.65 20.00 -9.66
C PRO A 151 23.27 19.09 -8.48
N THR A 152 23.01 19.70 -7.34
CA THR A 152 22.48 19.05 -6.13
C THR A 152 20.95 19.02 -6.21
N THR A 153 20.32 17.93 -5.77
CA THR A 153 18.85 17.79 -5.72
C THR A 153 18.34 17.43 -4.33
N ARG A 154 17.28 18.10 -3.89
CA ARG A 154 16.50 17.73 -2.70
C ARG A 154 15.05 17.60 -3.07
N SER A 155 14.39 16.68 -2.38
CA SER A 155 12.99 16.38 -2.59
C SER A 155 12.35 16.14 -1.24
N THR A 156 11.14 16.63 -1.05
CA THR A 156 10.31 16.30 0.10
C THR A 156 8.95 15.78 -0.38
N LEU A 157 8.45 14.74 0.28
CA LEU A 157 7.20 14.06 -0.05
C LEU A 157 6.11 14.52 0.91
N ILE A 158 4.97 14.91 0.35
CA ILE A 158 3.79 15.35 1.09
C ILE A 158 2.67 14.33 0.88
N GLY A 159 2.08 13.83 1.98
CA GLY A 159 0.92 12.94 1.95
C GLY A 159 -0.35 13.69 2.31
N LEU A 160 -1.32 13.74 1.39
CA LEU A 160 -2.66 14.25 1.66
C LEU A 160 -3.59 13.05 1.87
N ARG A 161 -3.93 12.79 3.12
CA ARG A 161 -4.92 11.78 3.48
C ARG A 161 -6.29 12.41 3.47
N TYR A 162 -7.14 11.96 2.56
CA TYR A 162 -8.52 12.43 2.46
C TYR A 162 -9.51 11.43 3.06
N ASN A 163 -10.63 11.94 3.58
CA ASN A 163 -11.69 11.17 4.21
C ASN A 163 -13.07 11.72 3.82
N LEU A 164 -14.10 10.91 4.00
CA LEU A 164 -15.49 11.35 3.87
C LEU A 164 -15.82 12.47 4.87
N THR A 165 -16.59 13.45 4.42
CA THR A 165 -17.26 14.43 5.30
C THR A 165 -18.26 13.74 6.23
N LYS A 166 -18.72 14.43 7.28
CA LYS A 166 -19.76 13.92 8.18
C LYS A 166 -21.02 13.46 7.43
N GLY A 167 -21.54 14.27 6.51
CA GLY A 167 -22.76 13.94 5.76
C GLY A 167 -22.58 12.75 4.80
N GLU A 168 -21.38 12.55 4.26
CA GLU A 168 -21.08 11.37 3.43
C GLU A 168 -20.92 10.09 4.25
N LYS A 169 -20.40 10.19 5.48
CA LYS A 169 -20.36 9.06 6.43
C LYS A 169 -21.78 8.62 6.82
N GLU A 170 -22.69 9.57 7.02
CA GLU A 170 -24.12 9.29 7.28
C GLU A 170 -24.77 8.60 6.07
N LYS A 171 -24.59 9.13 4.85
CA LYS A 171 -25.07 8.48 3.62
C LYS A 171 -24.52 7.06 3.42
N LYS A 172 -23.23 6.85 3.71
CA LYS A 172 -22.60 5.54 3.65
C LYS A 172 -23.33 4.55 4.56
N GLU A 173 -23.58 4.94 5.81
CA GLU A 173 -24.26 4.10 6.78
C GLU A 173 -25.72 3.82 6.38
N ASP A 174 -26.44 4.83 5.87
CA ASP A 174 -27.80 4.67 5.36
C ASP A 174 -27.87 3.65 4.21
N ILE A 175 -26.91 3.70 3.28
CA ILE A 175 -26.84 2.75 2.16
C ILE A 175 -26.52 1.35 2.66
N LYS A 176 -25.59 1.21 3.62
CA LYS A 176 -25.27 -0.07 4.23
C LYS A 176 -26.50 -0.71 4.86
N GLN A 177 -27.23 0.03 5.71
CA GLN A 177 -28.47 -0.43 6.33
C GLN A 177 -29.55 -0.75 5.29
N TYR A 178 -29.62 0.03 4.20
CA TYR A 178 -30.52 -0.27 3.08
C TYR A 178 -30.20 -1.63 2.42
N ILE A 179 -28.92 -1.92 2.15
CA ILE A 179 -28.49 -3.19 1.56
C ILE A 179 -28.81 -4.36 2.50
N GLU A 180 -28.53 -4.23 3.79
CA GLU A 180 -28.81 -5.26 4.80
C GLU A 180 -30.31 -5.57 4.88
N ASN A 181 -31.13 -4.54 4.99
CA ASN A 181 -32.58 -4.67 5.07
C ASN A 181 -33.17 -5.33 3.81
N ARG A 182 -32.70 -4.93 2.62
CA ARG A 182 -33.17 -5.50 1.35
C ARG A 182 -32.68 -6.92 1.11
N THR A 183 -31.47 -7.25 1.54
CA THR A 183 -30.95 -8.63 1.52
C THR A 183 -31.82 -9.56 2.36
N ALA A 184 -32.17 -9.12 3.58
CA ALA A 184 -33.05 -9.87 4.48
C ALA A 184 -34.47 -10.04 3.90
N GLU A 185 -35.01 -9.00 3.26
CA GLU A 185 -36.31 -9.02 2.61
C GLU A 185 -36.33 -9.96 1.39
N LEU A 186 -35.36 -9.87 0.49
CA LEU A 186 -35.24 -10.77 -0.65
C LEU A 186 -35.06 -12.22 -0.21
N SER A 187 -34.32 -12.47 0.87
CA SER A 187 -34.19 -13.80 1.45
C SER A 187 -35.55 -14.35 1.90
N ARG A 188 -36.40 -13.51 2.52
CA ARG A 188 -37.77 -13.90 2.90
C ARG A 188 -38.64 -14.23 1.68
N LEU A 189 -38.55 -13.43 0.62
CA LEU A 189 -39.33 -13.63 -0.60
C LEU A 189 -38.87 -14.86 -1.38
N LYS A 190 -37.56 -15.09 -1.50
CA LYS A 190 -36.99 -16.29 -2.11
C LYS A 190 -37.44 -17.57 -1.40
N ARG A 191 -37.41 -17.60 -0.06
CA ARG A 191 -37.97 -18.71 0.73
C ARG A 191 -39.44 -18.98 0.41
N LYS A 192 -40.24 -17.92 0.30
CA LYS A 192 -41.67 -18.05 -0.02
C LYS A 192 -41.87 -18.58 -1.44
N GLN A 193 -41.09 -18.10 -2.41
CA GLN A 193 -41.12 -18.59 -3.80
C GLN A 193 -40.72 -20.07 -3.90
N GLU A 194 -39.64 -20.49 -3.25
CA GLU A 194 -39.19 -21.88 -3.23
C GLU A 194 -40.21 -22.82 -2.57
N SER A 195 -40.94 -22.35 -1.55
CA SER A 195 -42.01 -23.15 -0.95
C SER A 195 -43.14 -23.47 -1.93
N TYR A 196 -43.42 -22.56 -2.87
CA TYR A 196 -44.48 -22.72 -3.86
C TYR A 196 -44.04 -23.46 -5.12
N SER A 197 -42.75 -23.48 -5.45
CA SER A 197 -42.23 -24.16 -6.66
C SER A 197 -42.48 -25.66 -6.67
N SER A 198 -42.67 -26.27 -5.50
CA SER A 198 -43.07 -27.68 -5.37
C SER A 198 -44.53 -27.96 -5.74
N ILE A 199 -45.38 -26.94 -5.77
CA ILE A 199 -46.83 -27.04 -6.00
C ILE A 199 -47.21 -26.54 -7.38
N ILE A 200 -46.59 -25.45 -7.84
CA ILE A 200 -46.93 -24.75 -9.08
C ILE A 200 -45.69 -24.09 -9.68
N SER A 201 -45.71 -23.80 -10.97
CA SER A 201 -44.67 -23.02 -11.62
C SER A 201 -44.54 -21.62 -11.00
N THR A 202 -43.32 -21.19 -10.73
CA THR A 202 -42.98 -19.88 -10.13
C THR A 202 -41.92 -19.13 -10.92
N GLU A 203 -41.78 -19.42 -12.21
CA GLU A 203 -40.67 -18.89 -13.02
C GLU A 203 -40.67 -17.36 -13.10
N GLU A 204 -41.82 -16.71 -13.25
CA GLU A 204 -41.90 -15.23 -13.27
C GLU A 204 -41.40 -14.61 -11.95
N VAL A 205 -41.81 -15.17 -10.81
CA VAL A 205 -41.37 -14.71 -9.49
C VAL A 205 -39.87 -14.92 -9.30
N LYS A 206 -39.36 -16.06 -9.79
CA LYS A 206 -37.93 -16.38 -9.74
C LYS A 206 -37.12 -15.39 -10.56
N THR A 207 -37.52 -15.07 -11.79
CA THR A 207 -36.86 -14.06 -12.63
C THR A 207 -36.84 -12.69 -11.93
N LEU A 208 -37.95 -12.24 -11.37
CA LEU A 208 -38.01 -10.95 -10.64
C LEU A 208 -37.09 -10.92 -9.41
N LEU A 209 -36.94 -12.05 -8.72
CA LEU A 209 -36.02 -12.19 -7.59
C LEU A 209 -34.55 -12.13 -8.04
N GLU A 210 -34.21 -12.80 -9.14
CA GLU A 210 -32.87 -12.77 -9.73
C GLU A 210 -32.49 -11.35 -10.17
N GLU A 211 -33.39 -10.66 -10.88
CA GLU A 211 -33.20 -9.24 -11.25
C GLU A 211 -33.02 -8.34 -10.01
N SER A 212 -33.79 -8.59 -8.94
CA SER A 212 -33.66 -7.83 -7.70
C SER A 212 -32.30 -8.06 -7.02
N ILE A 213 -31.78 -9.29 -7.06
CA ILE A 213 -30.45 -9.63 -6.54
C ILE A 213 -29.37 -8.93 -7.37
N ASP A 214 -29.51 -8.88 -8.69
CA ASP A 214 -28.56 -8.20 -9.57
C ASP A 214 -28.53 -6.69 -9.34
N ILE A 215 -29.71 -6.05 -9.18
CA ILE A 215 -29.79 -4.63 -8.82
C ILE A 215 -29.14 -4.40 -7.43
N LEU A 216 -29.41 -5.26 -6.45
CA LEU A 216 -28.82 -5.13 -5.12
C LEU A 216 -27.29 -5.32 -5.14
N ASN A 217 -26.78 -6.21 -5.99
CA ASN A 217 -25.35 -6.37 -6.23
C ASN A 217 -24.74 -5.12 -6.89
N SER A 218 -25.48 -4.46 -7.80
CA SER A 218 -25.07 -3.17 -8.38
C SER A 218 -24.98 -2.08 -7.31
N ILE A 219 -25.96 -1.99 -6.42
CA ILE A 219 -25.92 -1.06 -5.27
C ILE A 219 -24.73 -1.36 -4.35
N ASN A 220 -24.47 -2.63 -4.04
CA ASN A 220 -23.33 -3.04 -3.23
C ASN A 220 -21.98 -2.79 -3.93
N LYS A 221 -21.95 -2.79 -5.27
CA LYS A 221 -20.77 -2.36 -6.04
C LYS A 221 -20.57 -0.85 -5.89
N LYS A 222 -21.60 -0.04 -6.17
CA LYS A 222 -21.57 1.42 -5.99
C LYS A 222 -21.14 1.83 -4.57
N TYR A 223 -21.69 1.18 -3.56
CA TYR A 223 -21.28 1.35 -2.16
C TYR A 223 -19.78 1.18 -1.94
N ARG A 224 -19.18 0.13 -2.54
CA ARG A 224 -17.73 -0.15 -2.46
C ARG A 224 -16.88 0.85 -3.24
N ASP A 225 -17.40 1.34 -4.35
CA ASP A 225 -16.74 2.31 -5.22
C ASP A 225 -16.92 3.77 -4.72
N TYR A 226 -17.49 3.95 -3.52
CA TYR A 226 -17.86 5.25 -2.95
C TYR A 226 -18.86 6.05 -3.81
N ASP A 227 -19.63 5.40 -4.69
CA ASP A 227 -20.74 6.03 -5.41
C ASP A 227 -22.02 5.89 -4.58
N TYR A 228 -22.44 6.98 -3.95
CA TYR A 228 -23.64 7.01 -3.12
C TYR A 228 -24.90 7.49 -3.85
N ASP A 229 -24.82 7.79 -5.15
CA ASP A 229 -26.03 8.07 -5.93
C ASP A 229 -26.65 6.77 -6.45
N ILE A 230 -27.51 6.20 -5.60
CA ILE A 230 -28.20 4.93 -5.83
C ILE A 230 -29.71 5.10 -6.04
N ASN A 231 -30.19 6.32 -6.31
CA ASN A 231 -31.63 6.62 -6.31
C ASN A 231 -32.39 5.85 -7.41
N GLN A 232 -31.76 5.70 -8.57
CA GLN A 232 -32.33 4.96 -9.70
C GLN A 232 -32.44 3.47 -9.36
N GLU A 233 -31.36 2.86 -8.87
CA GLU A 233 -31.32 1.45 -8.49
C GLU A 233 -32.26 1.16 -7.32
N LYS A 234 -32.32 2.05 -6.32
CA LYS A 234 -33.24 1.96 -5.18
C LYS A 234 -34.70 1.93 -5.65
N THR A 235 -35.04 2.78 -6.62
CA THR A 235 -36.40 2.83 -7.19
C THR A 235 -36.71 1.54 -7.95
N ALA A 236 -35.80 1.08 -8.81
CA ALA A 236 -35.96 -0.17 -9.56
C ALA A 236 -36.11 -1.38 -8.62
N LEU A 237 -35.24 -1.49 -7.60
CA LEU A 237 -35.28 -2.58 -6.62
C LEU A 237 -36.60 -2.60 -5.83
N ASN A 238 -37.08 -1.44 -5.39
CA ASN A 238 -38.35 -1.36 -4.66
C ASN A 238 -39.53 -1.77 -5.55
N ASN A 239 -39.53 -1.38 -6.82
CA ASN A 239 -40.56 -1.79 -7.78
C ASN A 239 -40.57 -3.30 -7.99
N ASN A 240 -39.39 -3.91 -8.19
CA ASN A 240 -39.27 -5.36 -8.37
C ASN A 240 -39.68 -6.13 -7.11
N ILE A 241 -39.29 -5.67 -5.92
CA ILE A 241 -39.72 -6.26 -4.65
C ILE A 241 -41.25 -6.18 -4.49
N ASN A 242 -41.86 -5.04 -4.81
CA ASN A 242 -43.31 -4.87 -4.69
C ASN A 242 -44.07 -5.75 -5.69
N ARG A 243 -43.59 -5.85 -6.93
CA ARG A 243 -44.16 -6.78 -7.93
C ARG A 243 -44.03 -8.23 -7.46
N THR A 244 -42.85 -8.64 -7.02
CA THR A 244 -42.60 -9.98 -6.45
C THR A 244 -43.56 -10.31 -5.31
N LYS A 245 -43.80 -9.36 -4.39
CA LYS A 245 -44.77 -9.53 -3.30
C LYS A 245 -46.20 -9.71 -3.82
N SER A 246 -46.60 -8.92 -4.81
CA SER A 246 -47.94 -8.99 -5.41
C SER A 246 -48.16 -10.35 -6.07
N GLU A 247 -47.21 -10.80 -6.90
CA GLU A 247 -47.26 -12.13 -7.55
C GLU A 247 -47.29 -13.27 -6.53
N LEU A 248 -46.43 -13.22 -5.50
CA LEU A 248 -46.44 -14.22 -4.43
C LEU A 248 -47.74 -14.23 -3.61
N SER A 249 -48.40 -13.08 -3.48
CA SER A 249 -49.69 -13.01 -2.80
C SER A 249 -50.80 -13.64 -3.64
N ALA A 250 -50.83 -13.36 -4.94
CA ALA A 250 -51.76 -13.98 -5.88
C ALA A 250 -51.56 -15.50 -5.93
N LEU A 251 -50.30 -15.94 -5.96
CA LEU A 251 -49.96 -17.37 -5.95
C LEU A 251 -50.39 -18.05 -4.65
N ASN A 252 -50.16 -17.41 -3.50
CA ASN A 252 -50.60 -17.94 -2.20
C ASN A 252 -52.12 -18.13 -2.15
N GLN A 253 -52.88 -17.17 -2.68
CA GLN A 253 -54.33 -17.27 -2.73
C GLN A 253 -54.77 -18.43 -3.61
N ASN A 254 -54.21 -18.55 -4.82
CA ASN A 254 -54.52 -19.64 -5.75
C ASN A 254 -54.17 -21.02 -5.15
N ILE A 255 -52.98 -21.16 -4.55
CA ILE A 255 -52.55 -22.39 -3.88
C ILE A 255 -53.49 -22.74 -2.72
N SER A 256 -53.87 -21.76 -1.90
CA SER A 256 -54.81 -21.97 -0.80
C SER A 256 -56.16 -22.47 -1.29
N GLU A 257 -56.71 -21.86 -2.35
CA GLU A 257 -57.97 -22.30 -2.97
C GLU A 257 -57.87 -23.73 -3.54
N ILE A 258 -56.76 -24.06 -4.21
CA ILE A 258 -56.48 -25.41 -4.73
C ILE A 258 -56.38 -26.43 -3.60
N ILE A 259 -55.66 -26.11 -2.52
CA ILE A 259 -55.49 -27.00 -1.35
C ILE A 259 -56.83 -27.21 -0.65
N ILE A 260 -57.62 -26.14 -0.42
CA ILE A 260 -58.95 -26.23 0.20
C ILE A 260 -59.88 -27.09 -0.67
N ALA A 261 -59.91 -26.84 -1.98
CA ALA A 261 -60.73 -27.61 -2.91
C ALA A 261 -60.34 -29.10 -2.92
N ARG A 262 -59.04 -29.41 -2.97
CA ARG A 262 -58.51 -30.79 -2.92
C ARG A 262 -58.83 -31.46 -1.60
N ASN A 263 -58.57 -30.80 -0.46
CA ASN A 263 -58.82 -31.36 0.86
C ASN A 263 -60.32 -31.59 1.10
N LYS A 264 -61.19 -30.68 0.62
CA LYS A 264 -62.65 -30.86 0.63
C LYS A 264 -63.08 -32.09 -0.19
N LYS A 265 -62.51 -32.29 -1.38
CA LYS A 265 -62.78 -33.49 -2.20
C LYS A 265 -62.35 -34.78 -1.50
N ILE A 266 -61.17 -34.79 -0.85
CA ILE A 266 -60.70 -35.95 -0.07
C ILE A 266 -61.66 -36.24 1.10
N GLN A 267 -62.14 -35.20 1.78
CA GLN A 267 -63.11 -35.36 2.86
C GLN A 267 -64.45 -35.88 2.36
N ASP A 268 -64.92 -35.38 1.22
CA ASP A 268 -66.15 -35.83 0.57
C ASP A 268 -66.09 -37.31 0.18
N LEU A 269 -64.96 -37.76 -0.37
CA LEU A 269 -64.70 -39.18 -0.64
C LEU A 269 -64.79 -40.02 0.65
N ARG A 270 -64.21 -39.54 1.76
CA ARG A 270 -64.25 -40.24 3.05
C ARG A 270 -65.67 -40.36 3.58
N VAL A 271 -66.48 -39.31 3.45
CA VAL A 271 -67.91 -39.32 3.82
C VAL A 271 -68.70 -40.29 2.96
N ILE A 272 -68.51 -40.26 1.63
CA ILE A 272 -69.15 -41.18 0.68
C ILE A 272 -68.82 -42.63 1.05
N ARG A 273 -67.53 -42.92 1.25
CA ARG A 273 -67.07 -44.26 1.61
C ARG A 273 -67.71 -44.77 2.90
N LYS A 274 -67.74 -43.94 3.94
CA LYS A 274 -68.39 -44.28 5.21
C LYS A 274 -69.89 -44.56 5.01
N GLY A 275 -70.55 -43.78 4.17
CA GLY A 275 -71.94 -44.01 3.78
C GLY A 275 -72.15 -45.35 3.07
N LEU A 276 -71.30 -45.68 2.09
CA LEU A 276 -71.36 -46.97 1.38
C LEU A 276 -71.12 -48.15 2.32
N LEU A 277 -70.12 -48.07 3.21
CA LEU A 277 -69.84 -49.09 4.22
C LEU A 277 -71.05 -49.32 5.14
N ASN A 278 -71.67 -48.24 5.62
CA ASN A 278 -72.87 -48.34 6.46
C ASN A 278 -74.04 -48.98 5.70
N LEU A 279 -74.24 -48.65 4.42
CA LEU A 279 -75.31 -49.21 3.59
C LEU A 279 -75.12 -50.71 3.32
N THR A 280 -73.87 -51.17 3.13
CA THR A 280 -73.59 -52.61 2.94
C THR A 280 -73.88 -53.48 4.16
N GLN A 281 -74.07 -52.88 5.34
CA GLN A 281 -74.42 -53.57 6.57
C GLN A 281 -75.94 -53.64 6.81
N GLN A 282 -76.75 -52.99 5.97
CA GLN A 282 -78.21 -52.99 6.10
C GLN A 282 -78.84 -54.19 5.38
N PRO A 283 -79.98 -54.72 5.86
CA PRO A 283 -80.73 -55.74 5.14
C PRO A 283 -81.35 -55.15 3.86
N LEU A 284 -80.94 -55.64 2.69
CA LEU A 284 -81.38 -55.16 1.38
C LEU A 284 -81.97 -56.30 0.55
N ASN A 285 -83.00 -56.00 -0.25
CA ASN A 285 -83.47 -56.94 -1.28
C ASN A 285 -82.49 -56.99 -2.47
N LEU A 286 -82.55 -58.09 -3.24
CA LEU A 286 -81.59 -58.35 -4.32
C LEU A 286 -81.46 -57.20 -5.36
N PRO A 287 -82.56 -56.56 -5.83
CA PRO A 287 -82.45 -55.42 -6.75
C PRO A 287 -81.71 -54.21 -6.15
N LEU A 288 -81.96 -53.90 -4.87
CA LEU A 288 -81.26 -52.81 -4.18
C LEU A 288 -79.78 -53.15 -3.94
N ALA A 289 -79.48 -54.41 -3.60
CA ALA A 289 -78.11 -54.89 -3.42
C ALA A 289 -77.28 -54.78 -4.72
N LEU A 290 -77.83 -55.21 -5.87
CA LEU A 290 -77.17 -55.06 -7.17
C LEU A 290 -76.92 -53.58 -7.53
N ARG A 291 -77.89 -52.71 -7.25
CA ARG A 291 -77.77 -51.26 -7.50
C ARG A 291 -76.71 -50.60 -6.61
N LEU A 292 -76.63 -51.00 -5.34
CA LEU A 292 -75.59 -50.52 -4.41
C LEU A 292 -74.20 -51.02 -4.83
N ASP A 293 -74.07 -52.29 -5.24
CA ASP A 293 -72.81 -52.85 -5.72
C ASP A 293 -72.27 -52.15 -6.97
N SER A 294 -73.17 -51.79 -7.91
CA SER A 294 -72.82 -50.94 -9.06
C SER A 294 -72.25 -49.58 -8.62
N LYS A 295 -72.81 -48.96 -7.57
CA LYS A 295 -72.30 -47.68 -7.03
C LYS A 295 -70.97 -47.83 -6.29
N ILE A 296 -70.73 -48.97 -5.65
CA ILE A 296 -69.42 -49.30 -5.07
C ILE A 296 -68.37 -49.43 -6.16
N LYS A 297 -68.68 -50.12 -7.27
CA LYS A 297 -67.79 -50.20 -8.45
C LYS A 297 -67.51 -48.82 -9.04
N GLU A 298 -68.52 -47.96 -9.13
CA GLU A 298 -68.35 -46.56 -9.57
C GLU A 298 -67.44 -45.77 -8.63
N PHE A 299 -67.64 -45.87 -7.30
CA PHE A 299 -66.76 -45.25 -6.31
C PHE A 299 -65.30 -45.75 -6.40
N ASN A 300 -65.11 -47.06 -6.58
CA ASN A 300 -63.77 -47.65 -6.69
C ASN A 300 -63.02 -47.19 -7.94
N ASN A 301 -63.75 -46.95 -9.03
CA ASN A 301 -63.18 -46.47 -10.30
C ASN A 301 -63.13 -44.94 -10.39
N MET A 302 -63.57 -44.20 -9.37
CA MET A 302 -63.68 -42.75 -9.47
C MET A 302 -62.34 -42.05 -9.44
N THR A 303 -62.19 -41.10 -10.36
CA THR A 303 -61.19 -40.04 -10.27
C THR A 303 -61.73 -38.86 -9.45
N LEU A 304 -60.84 -37.98 -8.98
CA LEU A 304 -61.15 -36.79 -8.16
C LEU A 304 -62.13 -35.77 -8.80
N VAL A 305 -62.62 -35.99 -10.01
CA VAL A 305 -63.43 -35.04 -10.79
C VAL A 305 -64.95 -35.29 -10.66
N ASN A 306 -65.41 -36.53 -10.43
CA ASN A 306 -66.84 -36.91 -10.57
C ASN A 306 -67.68 -36.97 -9.27
N LEU A 307 -67.29 -36.22 -8.22
CA LEU A 307 -67.80 -36.43 -6.85
C LEU A 307 -69.22 -35.94 -6.57
N THR A 308 -69.67 -34.87 -7.20
CA THR A 308 -70.94 -34.20 -6.88
C THR A 308 -72.15 -35.07 -7.24
N GLU A 309 -72.10 -35.70 -8.40
CA GLU A 309 -73.18 -36.53 -8.94
C GLU A 309 -73.36 -37.83 -8.13
N LEU A 310 -72.26 -38.45 -7.69
CA LEU A 310 -72.31 -39.65 -6.86
C LEU A 310 -72.88 -39.35 -5.46
N LYS A 311 -72.52 -38.21 -4.86
CA LYS A 311 -73.06 -37.77 -3.57
C LYS A 311 -74.58 -37.68 -3.61
N GLN A 312 -75.13 -37.07 -4.66
CA GLN A 312 -76.57 -36.95 -4.85
C GLN A 312 -77.22 -38.32 -5.09
N LYS A 313 -76.62 -39.17 -5.93
CA LYS A 313 -77.13 -40.52 -6.21
C LYS A 313 -77.14 -41.42 -4.97
N ILE A 314 -76.12 -41.34 -4.12
CA ILE A 314 -76.07 -42.09 -2.85
C ILE A 314 -77.13 -41.56 -1.87
N LYS A 315 -77.31 -40.24 -1.79
CA LYS A 315 -78.38 -39.63 -0.97
C LYS A 315 -79.77 -40.12 -1.42
N LEU A 316 -80.04 -40.11 -2.72
CA LEU A 316 -81.26 -40.67 -3.30
C LEU A 316 -81.42 -42.17 -3.01
N CYS A 317 -80.33 -42.94 -3.09
CA CYS A 317 -80.36 -44.37 -2.76
C CYS A 317 -80.70 -44.61 -1.28
N SER A 318 -80.12 -43.81 -0.37
CA SER A 318 -80.44 -43.87 1.07
C SER A 318 -81.87 -43.47 1.39
N GLN A 319 -82.41 -42.45 0.71
CA GLN A 319 -83.80 -41.99 0.89
C GLN A 319 -84.82 -43.01 0.38
N ASN A 320 -84.51 -43.69 -0.74
CA ASN A 320 -85.34 -44.78 -1.25
C ASN A 320 -85.39 -45.95 -0.26
N ILE A 321 -84.25 -46.31 0.36
CA ILE A 321 -84.21 -47.36 1.39
C ILE A 321 -85.15 -47.01 2.55
N THR A 322 -85.10 -45.78 3.08
CA THR A 322 -85.98 -45.33 4.18
C THR A 322 -87.46 -45.28 3.81
N ASN A 323 -87.81 -44.99 2.55
CA ASN A 323 -89.20 -44.95 2.10
C ASN A 323 -89.79 -46.34 1.79
N THR A 324 -88.95 -47.32 1.40
CA THR A 324 -89.42 -48.72 1.29
C THR A 324 -89.69 -49.37 2.64
N THR A 325 -89.09 -48.90 3.73
CA THR A 325 -89.34 -49.43 5.08
C THR A 325 -90.70 -49.05 5.67
N THR A 326 -91.41 -48.05 5.13
CA THR A 326 -92.71 -47.61 5.70
C THR A 326 -93.94 -48.22 5.02
N ASN A 327 -93.81 -48.99 3.93
CA ASN A 327 -94.96 -49.57 3.20
C ASN A 327 -94.84 -51.08 2.91
N ALA A 328 -94.03 -51.84 3.66
CA ALA A 328 -93.92 -53.29 3.48
C ALA A 328 -94.73 -54.06 4.54
N THR A 329 -96.02 -54.28 4.28
CA THR A 329 -96.79 -55.35 4.93
C THR A 329 -96.34 -56.71 4.39
N ASN A 330 -95.76 -57.53 5.27
CA ASN A 330 -95.65 -58.99 5.20
C ASN A 330 -95.35 -59.63 3.84
N GLN A 331 -94.21 -59.29 3.24
CA GLN A 331 -93.54 -60.19 2.30
C GLN A 331 -92.20 -60.60 2.92
N SER A 332 -92.11 -61.88 3.28
CA SER A 332 -90.91 -62.55 3.80
C SER A 332 -89.72 -62.28 2.87
N CYS A 333 -88.86 -61.34 3.25
CA CYS A 333 -87.57 -61.14 2.62
C CYS A 333 -86.70 -62.34 2.98
N THR A 334 -86.57 -63.29 2.05
CA THR A 334 -85.47 -64.24 2.08
C THR A 334 -84.18 -63.43 1.99
N LEU A 335 -83.41 -63.42 3.09
CA LEU A 335 -82.08 -62.85 3.16
C LEU A 335 -81.18 -63.60 2.16
N THR A 336 -81.12 -63.10 0.93
CA THR A 336 -80.10 -63.53 -0.02
C THR A 336 -78.76 -63.01 0.47
N ASN A 337 -77.84 -63.91 0.81
CA ASN A 337 -76.44 -63.59 1.08
C ASN A 337 -75.80 -63.03 -0.21
N TYR A 338 -75.94 -61.72 -0.45
CA TYR A 338 -75.29 -61.02 -1.54
C TYR A 338 -73.91 -60.53 -1.09
N SER A 339 -72.85 -60.94 -1.79
CA SER A 339 -71.49 -60.49 -1.52
C SER A 339 -71.20 -59.21 -2.31
N PHE A 340 -71.00 -58.08 -1.61
CA PHE A 340 -70.62 -56.82 -2.23
C PHE A 340 -69.15 -56.79 -2.63
N THR A 341 -68.86 -56.05 -3.70
CA THR A 341 -67.49 -55.70 -4.09
C THR A 341 -66.80 -54.96 -2.93
N PRO A 342 -65.54 -55.28 -2.58
CA PRO A 342 -64.82 -54.55 -1.53
C PRO A 342 -64.73 -53.06 -1.82
N ILE A 343 -65.07 -52.22 -0.84
CA ILE A 343 -64.98 -50.76 -0.96
C ILE A 343 -63.53 -50.32 -0.73
N SER A 344 -62.91 -49.77 -1.77
CA SER A 344 -61.50 -49.37 -1.77
C SER A 344 -61.15 -48.35 -0.70
N ASN A 345 -59.93 -48.43 -0.17
CA ASN A 345 -59.42 -47.49 0.82
C ASN A 345 -59.00 -46.16 0.17
N ILE A 346 -59.17 -45.04 0.87
CA ILE A 346 -58.73 -43.73 0.38
C ILE A 346 -57.31 -43.50 0.92
N THR A 347 -56.30 -43.68 0.06
CA THR A 347 -54.89 -43.53 0.41
C THR A 347 -54.39 -42.08 0.35
N LEU A 348 -55.20 -41.15 -0.14
CA LEU A 348 -54.84 -39.74 -0.26
C LEU A 348 -54.85 -39.04 1.12
N ALA A 349 -53.70 -38.49 1.49
CA ALA A 349 -53.57 -37.59 2.63
C ALA A 349 -53.96 -36.15 2.24
N PRO A 350 -54.52 -35.35 3.18
CA PRO A 350 -54.67 -33.91 2.99
C PRO A 350 -53.29 -33.28 2.82
N ILE A 351 -53.18 -32.27 1.95
CA ILE A 351 -51.95 -31.48 1.85
C ILE A 351 -51.90 -30.54 3.04
N GLN A 352 -50.78 -30.54 3.77
CA GLN A 352 -50.38 -29.49 4.69
C GLN A 352 -49.31 -28.63 4.03
N LEU A 353 -49.36 -27.31 4.22
CA LEU A 353 -48.31 -26.42 3.73
C LEU A 353 -47.00 -26.78 4.44
N PRO A 354 -45.90 -27.00 3.71
CA PRO A 354 -44.63 -27.37 4.33
C PRO A 354 -44.14 -26.26 5.26
N GLU A 355 -43.62 -26.64 6.43
CA GLU A 355 -42.82 -25.74 7.26
C GLU A 355 -41.46 -25.53 6.59
N ILE A 356 -41.11 -24.26 6.36
CA ILE A 356 -40.00 -23.89 5.48
C ILE A 356 -38.75 -23.64 6.34
N THR A 357 -37.66 -24.34 6.02
CA THR A 357 -36.34 -24.06 6.59
C THR A 357 -35.59 -23.01 5.74
N PRO A 358 -34.83 -22.10 6.36
CA PRO A 358 -34.33 -20.93 5.65
C PRO A 358 -33.11 -21.20 4.78
N ILE A 359 -33.18 -20.83 3.50
CA ILE A 359 -32.01 -20.66 2.62
C ILE A 359 -31.58 -19.18 2.64
N PRO A 360 -30.41 -18.84 3.21
CA PRO A 360 -29.94 -17.46 3.25
C PRO A 360 -29.43 -17.01 1.88
N ILE A 361 -29.78 -15.79 1.46
CA ILE A 361 -29.06 -15.12 0.36
C ILE A 361 -27.76 -14.56 0.94
N ASN A 362 -26.63 -15.00 0.42
CA ASN A 362 -25.32 -14.63 0.94
C ASN A 362 -24.76 -13.41 0.18
N ILE A 363 -25.21 -12.21 0.54
CA ILE A 363 -24.59 -10.95 0.08
C ILE A 363 -23.65 -10.47 1.19
N THR A 364 -22.35 -10.58 0.94
CA THR A 364 -21.34 -10.05 1.87
C THR A 364 -21.12 -8.56 1.56
N ILE A 365 -21.49 -7.71 2.51
CA ILE A 365 -21.16 -6.28 2.47
C ILE A 365 -19.71 -6.13 2.92
N LYS A 366 -18.85 -5.64 2.03
CA LYS A 366 -17.46 -5.32 2.36
C LYS A 366 -17.35 -3.81 2.50
N GLU A 367 -16.69 -3.36 3.55
CA GLU A 367 -16.38 -1.95 3.73
C GLU A 367 -15.52 -1.44 2.56
N PRO A 368 -15.79 -0.22 2.05
CA PRO A 368 -14.94 0.42 1.05
C PRO A 368 -13.51 0.56 1.56
N VAL A 369 -12.55 0.15 0.74
CA VAL A 369 -11.12 0.23 1.08
C VAL A 369 -10.60 1.61 0.64
N PRO A 370 -9.73 2.28 1.42
CA PRO A 370 -9.16 3.54 0.99
C PRO A 370 -8.41 3.39 -0.35
N GLN A 371 -8.43 4.42 -1.19
CA GLN A 371 -7.76 4.40 -2.49
C GLN A 371 -6.44 5.19 -2.45
N CYS A 372 -5.39 4.62 -3.03
CA CYS A 372 -4.08 5.23 -3.11
C CYS A 372 -3.70 5.37 -4.58
N CYS A 373 -3.21 6.55 -4.96
CA CYS A 373 -2.87 6.86 -6.34
C CYS A 373 -1.40 7.27 -6.45
N VAL A 374 -0.69 6.67 -7.40
CA VAL A 374 0.70 7.04 -7.74
C VAL A 374 0.91 6.89 -9.24
N PHE A 375 1.58 7.86 -9.85
CA PHE A 375 1.88 7.90 -11.28
C PHE A 375 0.62 7.77 -12.16
N GLY A 376 -0.49 8.37 -11.72
CA GLY A 376 -1.78 8.30 -12.41
C GLY A 376 -2.55 6.99 -12.22
N ASN A 377 -2.00 6.01 -11.49
CA ASN A 377 -2.63 4.72 -11.26
C ASN A 377 -3.18 4.63 -9.84
N CYS A 378 -4.48 4.40 -9.72
CA CYS A 378 -5.17 4.29 -8.44
C CYS A 378 -5.56 2.84 -8.14
N LYS A 379 -5.28 2.39 -6.92
CA LYS A 379 -5.59 1.05 -6.41
C LYS A 379 -5.99 1.12 -4.94
N ASP A 380 -6.47 0.01 -4.40
CA ASP A 380 -6.72 -0.12 -2.97
C ASP A 380 -5.42 0.11 -2.19
N CYS A 381 -5.49 0.94 -1.15
CA CYS A 381 -4.38 1.19 -0.26
C CYS A 381 -4.00 -0.07 0.54
N CYS A 382 -2.70 -0.28 0.67
CA CYS A 382 -2.14 -1.29 1.53
C CYS A 382 -2.30 -0.98 3.03
N THR A 383 -3.24 -1.67 3.66
CA THR A 383 -3.56 -1.53 5.10
C THR A 383 -3.34 -2.82 5.90
N GLY A 384 -2.89 -3.90 5.26
CA GLY A 384 -2.79 -5.23 5.87
C GLY A 384 -1.67 -6.09 5.28
N LYS A 385 -2.02 -7.29 4.79
CA LYS A 385 -1.05 -8.35 4.41
C LYS A 385 -0.03 -7.93 3.34
N CYS A 386 -0.38 -7.02 2.44
CA CYS A 386 0.52 -6.41 1.44
C CYS A 386 1.79 -5.81 2.05
N LYS A 387 1.77 -5.37 3.32
CA LYS A 387 2.98 -4.87 4.03
C LYS A 387 4.06 -5.93 4.19
N ASN A 388 3.74 -7.21 4.02
CA ASN A 388 4.71 -8.29 4.06
C ASN A 388 5.20 -8.71 2.66
N ASN A 389 4.77 -8.02 1.60
CA ASN A 389 5.29 -8.26 0.25
C ASN A 389 6.73 -7.75 0.16
N PRO A 390 7.74 -8.62 -0.02
CA PRO A 390 9.12 -8.19 -0.08
C PRO A 390 9.36 -7.19 -1.21
N ASP A 391 8.68 -7.34 -2.34
CA ASP A 391 8.83 -6.47 -3.53
C ASP A 391 8.67 -4.99 -3.22
N ASN A 392 7.87 -4.65 -2.21
CA ASN A 392 7.54 -3.28 -1.84
C ASN A 392 8.33 -2.75 -0.64
N PHE A 393 9.28 -3.51 -0.09
CA PHE A 393 10.13 -3.02 0.99
C PHE A 393 10.93 -1.78 0.55
N PRO A 394 10.99 -0.73 1.39
CA PRO A 394 11.67 0.51 1.06
C PRO A 394 13.16 0.30 0.91
N ILE A 395 13.76 1.04 -0.01
CA ILE A 395 15.19 1.01 -0.33
C ILE A 395 15.85 2.23 0.31
N ILE A 396 16.92 2.02 1.06
CA ILE A 396 17.78 3.08 1.57
C ILE A 396 19.13 3.07 0.86
N PHE A 397 19.49 4.21 0.26
CA PHE A 397 20.81 4.45 -0.29
C PHE A 397 21.75 5.01 0.76
N LEU A 398 22.90 4.35 0.95
CA LEU A 398 23.93 4.76 1.91
C LEU A 398 25.18 5.22 1.18
N HIS A 399 25.60 6.46 1.46
CA HIS A 399 26.83 6.99 0.89
C HIS A 399 28.09 6.38 1.53
N GLY A 400 29.23 6.63 0.88
CA GLY A 400 30.56 6.23 1.35
C GLY A 400 31.28 7.31 2.15
N HIS A 401 32.59 7.11 2.31
CA HIS A 401 33.46 8.06 2.99
C HIS A 401 33.56 9.39 2.24
N SER A 402 33.51 10.51 2.98
CA SER A 402 33.76 11.84 2.45
C SER A 402 35.27 12.08 2.32
N ILE A 403 35.83 11.83 1.13
CA ILE A 403 37.28 11.90 0.85
C ILE A 403 37.88 13.28 1.14
N ASN A 404 37.08 14.35 1.06
CA ASN A 404 37.49 15.70 1.43
C ASN A 404 36.69 16.15 2.67
N LYS A 405 37.38 16.71 3.68
CA LYS A 405 36.73 17.36 4.83
C LYS A 405 35.78 18.48 4.41
N GLU A 406 36.07 19.12 3.29
CA GLU A 406 35.28 20.21 2.70
C GLU A 406 34.04 19.71 1.94
N THR A 407 33.98 18.43 1.51
CA THR A 407 32.81 17.91 0.77
C THR A 407 31.69 17.50 1.71
N SER A 408 30.49 18.01 1.49
CA SER A 408 29.32 17.73 2.33
C SER A 408 28.88 16.24 2.28
N ALA A 409 28.14 15.74 3.29
CA ALA A 409 27.59 14.37 3.25
C ALA A 409 26.60 14.26 2.10
N GLU A 410 25.92 15.37 1.90
CA GLU A 410 25.02 15.73 0.83
C GLU A 410 25.65 15.48 -0.53
N TYR A 411 26.87 15.93 -0.78
CA TYR A 411 27.60 15.63 -2.02
C TYR A 411 27.73 14.12 -2.26
N SER A 412 28.01 13.35 -1.20
CA SER A 412 28.19 11.91 -1.30
C SER A 412 26.86 11.19 -1.60
N LEU A 413 25.72 11.73 -1.14
CA LEU A 413 24.38 11.25 -1.47
C LEU A 413 23.97 11.53 -2.92
N GLU A 414 24.40 12.65 -3.52
CA GLU A 414 24.09 12.99 -4.92
C GLU A 414 24.59 11.95 -5.91
N GLY A 415 25.61 11.16 -5.53
CA GLY A 415 26.11 10.06 -6.35
C GLY A 415 25.04 9.01 -6.69
N PHE A 416 23.95 8.92 -5.94
CA PHE A 416 22.84 8.00 -6.21
C PHE A 416 21.74 8.57 -7.09
N ASN A 417 21.72 9.87 -7.39
CA ASN A 417 20.61 10.50 -8.13
C ASN A 417 20.33 9.81 -9.46
N LYS A 418 21.37 9.41 -10.21
CA LYS A 418 21.19 8.71 -11.48
C LYS A 418 20.50 7.35 -11.29
N ILE A 419 20.88 6.62 -10.23
CA ILE A 419 20.30 5.31 -9.90
C ILE A 419 18.85 5.50 -9.45
N GLN A 420 18.60 6.42 -8.53
CA GLN A 420 17.27 6.71 -8.00
C GLN A 420 16.30 7.17 -9.10
N ASN A 421 16.71 8.13 -9.94
CA ASN A 421 15.90 8.59 -11.08
C ASN A 421 15.61 7.46 -12.09
N GLN A 422 16.54 6.51 -12.25
CA GLN A 422 16.31 5.38 -13.15
C GLN A 422 15.37 4.34 -12.52
N LEU A 423 15.45 4.10 -11.20
CA LEU A 423 14.46 3.32 -10.46
C LEU A 423 13.07 3.96 -10.52
N GLU A 424 12.97 5.28 -10.48
CA GLU A 424 11.65 5.95 -10.62
C GLU A 424 10.98 5.69 -11.96
N LYS A 425 11.76 5.70 -13.05
CA LYS A 425 11.26 5.25 -14.36
C LYS A 425 10.83 3.78 -14.39
N ASP A 426 11.36 2.98 -13.46
CA ASP A 426 10.98 1.59 -13.23
C ASP A 426 9.89 1.42 -12.14
N ASN A 427 9.15 2.50 -11.83
CA ASN A 427 8.03 2.57 -10.88
C ASN A 427 8.39 2.50 -9.39
N TYR A 428 9.60 2.89 -9.01
CA TYR A 428 9.97 3.11 -7.62
C TYR A 428 9.73 4.57 -7.22
N LEU A 429 9.00 4.82 -6.14
CA LEU A 429 8.76 6.19 -5.72
C LEU A 429 10.01 6.81 -5.08
N ASP A 430 10.51 7.93 -5.62
CA ASP A 430 11.51 8.74 -4.93
C ASP A 430 10.85 9.55 -3.81
N ALA A 431 11.18 9.16 -2.57
CA ALA A 431 10.67 9.75 -1.34
C ALA A 431 11.65 10.77 -0.72
N GLY A 432 12.70 11.14 -1.45
CA GLY A 432 13.69 12.12 -1.05
C GLY A 432 14.79 11.56 -0.16
N SER A 433 15.27 12.39 0.76
CA SER A 433 16.33 12.05 1.71
C SER A 433 15.78 11.84 3.12
N ILE A 434 16.42 10.94 3.86
CA ILE A 434 16.17 10.72 5.29
C ILE A 434 17.45 10.95 6.10
N THR A 435 17.27 11.56 7.26
CA THR A 435 18.32 11.92 8.20
C THR A 435 17.83 11.68 9.63
N LEU A 436 18.71 11.77 10.62
CA LEU A 436 18.34 11.64 12.03
C LEU A 436 17.39 12.75 12.53
N PHE A 437 17.25 13.84 11.78
CA PHE A 437 16.33 14.95 12.08
C PHE A 437 15.01 14.86 11.33
N THR A 438 14.81 13.83 10.50
CA THR A 438 13.53 13.65 9.80
C THR A 438 12.43 13.40 10.83
N SER A 439 11.53 14.36 11.00
CA SER A 439 10.49 14.29 12.01
C SER A 439 9.58 13.09 11.78
N VAL A 440 9.34 12.31 12.83
CA VAL A 440 8.21 11.38 12.92
C VAL A 440 7.03 11.98 13.69
N LYS A 441 7.26 13.13 14.32
CA LYS A 441 6.22 13.89 15.02
C LYS A 441 5.25 14.37 13.95
N ASP A 442 3.97 14.05 14.15
CA ASP A 442 2.86 14.43 13.26
C ASP A 442 2.67 13.57 11.99
N ILE A 443 3.43 12.48 11.82
CA ILE A 443 3.24 11.52 10.71
C ILE A 443 2.58 10.24 11.23
N PRO A 444 1.38 9.87 10.75
CA PRO A 444 0.78 8.58 11.07
C PRO A 444 1.68 7.42 10.62
N LYS A 445 1.93 6.47 11.53
CA LYS A 445 2.70 5.26 11.23
C LYS A 445 2.17 4.57 9.97
N GLY A 446 3.06 4.28 9.04
CA GLY A 446 2.77 3.50 7.84
C GLY A 446 2.09 4.24 6.69
N LEU A 447 1.85 5.56 6.83
CA LEU A 447 1.17 6.38 5.82
C LEU A 447 1.85 6.26 4.45
N PHE A 448 3.17 6.45 4.38
CA PHE A 448 3.88 6.50 3.10
C PHE A 448 3.97 5.15 2.40
N GLY A 449 3.79 4.04 3.12
CA GLY A 449 3.72 2.72 2.47
C GLY A 449 2.31 2.31 2.07
N MET A 450 1.28 3.15 2.24
CA MET A 450 -0.09 2.81 1.82
C MET A 450 -0.21 2.57 0.31
N PRO A 451 0.51 3.23 -0.61
CA PRO A 451 0.33 3.02 -2.04
C PRO A 451 0.80 1.68 -2.63
N ASP A 452 1.29 0.74 -1.81
CA ASP A 452 1.74 -0.60 -2.22
C ASP A 452 2.78 -0.60 -3.36
N ILE A 453 3.70 0.36 -3.34
CA ILE A 453 4.83 0.45 -4.26
C ILE A 453 6.15 0.57 -3.49
N PRO A 454 7.27 0.11 -4.06
CA PRO A 454 8.56 0.29 -3.44
C PRO A 454 8.97 1.77 -3.48
N MET A 455 9.54 2.24 -2.37
CA MET A 455 10.02 3.61 -2.21
C MET A 455 11.54 3.63 -2.08
N THR A 456 12.17 4.71 -2.52
CA THR A 456 13.61 4.92 -2.39
C THR A 456 13.90 6.14 -1.54
N PHE A 457 14.90 6.02 -0.66
CA PHE A 457 15.34 7.07 0.26
C PHE A 457 16.86 7.23 0.21
N ARG A 458 17.35 8.46 0.21
CA ARG A 458 18.78 8.77 0.38
C ARG A 458 19.09 9.00 1.86
N GLY A 459 19.84 8.10 2.49
CA GLY A 459 20.14 8.14 3.93
C GLY A 459 21.57 8.60 4.26
N SER A 460 21.72 9.54 5.20
CA SER A 460 23.03 9.95 5.73
C SER A 460 23.12 9.76 7.23
N TYR A 461 24.20 9.07 7.65
CA TYR A 461 24.56 8.81 9.04
C TYR A 461 25.61 9.81 9.58
N TYR A 462 25.96 10.85 8.81
CA TYR A 462 26.98 11.85 9.16
C TYR A 462 26.47 13.04 9.98
N PHE A 463 25.18 13.13 10.28
CA PHE A 463 24.61 14.25 11.04
C PHE A 463 24.43 13.87 12.51
N ASP A 464 24.73 14.79 13.42
CA ASP A 464 24.41 14.70 14.85
C ASP A 464 23.65 15.96 15.32
N ILE A 465 22.97 15.86 16.46
CA ILE A 465 22.15 16.93 17.02
C ILE A 465 22.80 17.45 18.30
N PHE A 466 23.17 18.74 18.31
CA PHE A 466 23.32 19.48 19.55
C PHE A 466 22.01 20.23 19.81
N ALA A 467 21.26 19.77 20.81
CA ALA A 467 20.00 20.38 21.22
C ALA A 467 20.28 21.65 22.05
N GLU A 468 19.85 22.80 21.56
CA GLU A 468 19.48 23.93 22.42
C GLU A 468 17.95 24.15 22.33
N PRO A 469 17.29 24.58 23.43
CA PRO A 469 15.83 24.56 23.55
C PRO A 469 15.04 25.32 22.46
N GLU A 470 15.68 26.22 21.72
CA GLU A 470 15.03 27.07 20.73
C GLU A 470 15.68 27.02 19.32
N ASN A 471 16.78 26.28 19.13
CA ASN A 471 17.43 26.12 17.82
C ASN A 471 18.17 24.77 17.73
N TYR A 472 17.90 23.99 16.68
CA TYR A 472 18.71 22.83 16.34
C TYR A 472 19.91 23.26 15.50
N VAL A 473 21.12 23.05 16.00
CA VAL A 473 22.32 23.15 15.15
C VAL A 473 22.65 21.75 14.66
N VAL A 474 22.40 21.52 13.36
CA VAL A 474 22.87 20.29 12.69
C VAL A 474 24.37 20.40 12.55
N VAL A 475 25.10 19.59 13.31
CA VAL A 475 26.56 19.50 13.20
C VAL A 475 26.89 18.22 12.47
N GLN A 476 27.68 18.38 11.41
CA GLN A 476 28.18 17.25 10.67
C GLN A 476 29.33 16.60 11.45
N THR A 477 29.11 15.39 11.95
CA THR A 477 30.11 14.61 12.71
C THR A 477 30.75 13.58 11.78
N LYS A 478 31.58 14.07 10.86
CA LYS A 478 32.29 13.24 9.88
C LYS A 478 33.44 12.41 10.49
N SER A 479 33.84 12.65 11.75
CA SER A 479 35.00 12.03 12.38
C SER A 479 34.59 11.02 13.46
N GLU A 480 33.63 10.16 13.17
CA GLU A 480 33.15 9.12 14.10
C GLU A 480 33.61 7.74 13.63
N SER A 481 33.56 6.75 14.53
CA SER A 481 33.85 5.35 14.17
C SER A 481 32.76 4.77 13.26
N ILE A 482 33.10 3.74 12.47
CA ILE A 482 32.11 3.01 11.67
C ILE A 482 31.06 2.34 12.58
N ASP A 483 31.44 1.98 13.81
CA ASP A 483 30.52 1.47 14.82
C ASP A 483 29.44 2.51 15.16
N THR A 484 29.80 3.78 15.38
CA THR A 484 28.85 4.87 15.62
C THR A 484 27.88 5.03 14.44
N TYR A 485 28.40 4.97 13.21
CA TYR A 485 27.56 5.07 12.02
C TYR A 485 26.57 3.91 11.85
N ALA A 486 26.94 2.71 12.30
CA ALA A 486 26.05 1.56 12.29
C ALA A 486 24.87 1.74 13.27
N LEU A 487 25.09 2.38 14.42
CA LEU A 487 24.01 2.73 15.36
C LEU A 487 23.05 3.74 14.75
N ARG A 488 23.58 4.79 14.11
CA ARG A 488 22.76 5.80 13.40
C ARG A 488 21.99 5.21 12.22
N LEU A 489 22.56 4.21 11.54
CA LEU A 489 21.84 3.48 10.50
C LEU A 489 20.62 2.76 11.05
N ASP A 490 20.68 2.19 12.26
CA ASP A 490 19.49 1.59 12.89
C ASP A 490 18.37 2.63 13.07
N GLU A 491 18.70 3.82 13.58
CA GLU A 491 17.72 4.91 13.75
C GLU A 491 17.06 5.31 12.42
N LEU A 492 17.84 5.41 11.34
CA LEU A 492 17.31 5.66 9.99
C LEU A 492 16.37 4.52 9.55
N ILE A 493 16.76 3.27 9.76
CA ILE A 493 15.95 2.09 9.40
C ILE A 493 14.66 2.04 10.19
N GLN A 494 14.69 2.27 11.51
CA GLN A 494 13.49 2.33 12.34
C GLN A 494 12.57 3.47 11.89
N THR A 495 13.13 4.63 11.53
CA THR A 495 12.36 5.76 10.99
C THR A 495 11.68 5.40 9.66
N LEU A 496 12.39 4.73 8.75
CA LEU A 496 11.79 4.24 7.50
C LEU A 496 10.68 3.23 7.74
N LYS A 497 10.91 2.24 8.60
CA LYS A 497 9.89 1.25 8.98
C LYS A 497 8.68 1.91 9.65
N TYR A 498 8.88 2.94 10.46
CA TYR A 498 7.80 3.71 11.06
C TYR A 498 6.98 4.45 9.99
N ARG A 499 7.63 5.23 9.12
CA ARG A 499 6.96 6.04 8.09
C ARG A 499 6.24 5.19 7.05
N THR A 500 6.82 4.07 6.65
CA THR A 500 6.29 3.21 5.58
C THR A 500 5.45 2.05 6.10
N GLY A 501 5.67 1.60 7.33
CA GLY A 501 4.95 0.49 7.95
C GLY A 501 5.39 -0.89 7.44
N TYR A 502 6.43 -0.97 6.60
CA TYR A 502 7.01 -2.23 6.19
C TYR A 502 7.90 -2.83 7.31
N PRO A 503 7.97 -4.15 7.43
CA PRO A 503 8.73 -4.82 8.48
C PRO A 503 10.25 -4.79 8.24
N LYS A 504 10.68 -4.65 6.98
CA LYS A 504 12.09 -4.71 6.57
C LYS A 504 12.42 -3.60 5.58
N VAL A 505 13.71 -3.35 5.39
CA VAL A 505 14.26 -2.45 4.37
C VAL A 505 15.25 -3.20 3.46
N ARG A 506 15.54 -2.63 2.29
CA ARG A 506 16.63 -3.05 1.42
C ARG A 506 17.71 -1.98 1.41
N ILE A 507 18.97 -2.38 1.53
CA ILE A 507 20.08 -1.44 1.64
C ILE A 507 20.88 -1.46 0.34
N ILE A 508 21.09 -0.30 -0.27
CA ILE A 508 22.04 -0.10 -1.36
C ILE A 508 23.15 0.81 -0.86
N ALA A 509 24.34 0.26 -0.65
CA ALA A 509 25.42 0.95 0.00
C ALA A 509 26.63 1.12 -0.93
N PHE A 510 27.29 2.27 -0.85
CA PHE A 510 28.48 2.58 -1.64
C PHE A 510 29.72 2.73 -0.75
N SER A 511 30.84 2.14 -1.17
CA SER A 511 32.14 2.29 -0.52
C SER A 511 32.03 1.96 0.98
N MET A 512 32.50 2.86 1.86
CA MET A 512 32.38 2.74 3.33
C MET A 512 30.96 2.44 3.82
N GLY A 513 29.91 2.92 3.13
CA GLY A 513 28.53 2.65 3.52
C GLY A 513 28.21 1.14 3.58
N GLY A 514 28.89 0.31 2.78
CA GLY A 514 28.74 -1.14 2.85
C GLY A 514 29.35 -1.73 4.11
N LEU A 515 30.44 -1.15 4.63
CA LEU A 515 31.01 -1.53 5.93
C LEU A 515 30.08 -1.14 7.08
N VAL A 516 29.49 0.06 7.01
CA VAL A 516 28.46 0.51 7.97
C VAL A 516 27.28 -0.46 7.98
N ALA A 517 26.75 -0.84 6.80
CA ALA A 517 25.65 -1.78 6.69
C ALA A 517 26.00 -3.18 7.21
N ARG A 518 27.19 -3.71 6.88
CA ARG A 518 27.67 -4.98 7.43
C ARG A 518 27.80 -4.94 8.95
N LYS A 519 28.32 -3.84 9.50
CA LYS A 519 28.44 -3.68 10.94
C LYS A 519 27.08 -3.59 11.63
N TYR A 520 26.13 -2.86 11.03
CA TYR A 520 24.74 -2.82 11.48
C TYR A 520 24.13 -4.23 11.57
N LEU A 521 24.29 -5.05 10.53
CA LEU A 521 23.79 -6.43 10.52
C LEU A 521 24.45 -7.31 11.59
N GLN A 522 25.72 -7.07 11.96
CA GLN A 522 26.36 -7.77 13.07
C GLN A 522 25.82 -7.38 14.44
N ILE A 523 25.45 -6.11 14.62
CA ILE A 523 24.94 -5.59 15.90
C ILE A 523 23.47 -5.98 16.10
N TYR A 524 22.65 -5.77 15.07
CA TYR A 524 21.18 -5.84 15.16
C TYR A 524 20.57 -7.08 14.51
N GLY A 525 21.37 -7.86 13.77
CA GLY A 525 20.90 -9.01 13.01
C GLY A 525 20.15 -8.63 11.73
N GLU A 526 19.53 -9.62 11.11
CA GLU A 526 18.85 -9.50 9.80
C GLU A 526 17.35 -9.22 9.88
N LYS A 527 16.78 -9.14 11.09
CA LYS A 527 15.33 -9.04 11.30
C LYS A 527 14.67 -7.90 10.50
N ASP A 528 15.39 -6.79 10.38
CA ASP A 528 14.90 -5.55 9.79
C ASP A 528 15.45 -5.29 8.39
N THR A 529 16.25 -6.21 7.86
CA THR A 529 16.84 -6.11 6.52
C THR A 529 16.41 -7.29 5.66
N ASP A 530 16.01 -6.99 4.44
CA ASP A 530 15.67 -7.97 3.43
C ASP A 530 16.90 -8.39 2.63
N LYS A 531 17.67 -7.40 2.15
CA LYS A 531 18.84 -7.60 1.28
C LYS A 531 19.84 -6.47 1.44
N LEU A 532 21.10 -6.78 1.12
CA LEU A 532 22.19 -5.83 1.05
C LEU A 532 22.84 -5.84 -0.35
N ILE A 533 22.84 -4.69 -1.02
CA ILE A 533 23.54 -4.48 -2.29
C ILE A 533 24.69 -3.51 -2.04
N MET A 534 25.92 -3.95 -2.25
CA MET A 534 27.13 -3.16 -2.04
C MET A 534 27.77 -2.77 -3.36
N ILE A 535 28.31 -1.56 -3.44
CA ILE A 535 28.99 -1.02 -4.62
C ILE A 535 30.36 -0.49 -4.21
N GLY A 536 31.43 -1.12 -4.68
CA GLY A 536 32.81 -0.70 -4.41
C GLY A 536 33.20 -0.76 -2.93
N THR A 537 32.58 -1.63 -2.12
CA THR A 537 32.86 -1.67 -0.67
C THR A 537 34.23 -2.28 -0.37
N PRO A 538 35.07 -1.64 0.47
CA PRO A 538 36.37 -2.20 0.89
C PRO A 538 36.20 -3.28 1.96
N ASN A 539 35.62 -4.43 1.58
CA ASN A 539 35.25 -5.51 2.50
C ASN A 539 36.42 -6.04 3.36
N LYS A 540 37.64 -6.02 2.82
CA LYS A 540 38.90 -6.38 3.52
C LYS A 540 39.80 -5.17 3.79
N GLY A 541 39.20 -3.98 3.82
CA GLY A 541 39.85 -2.70 4.07
C GLY A 541 40.65 -2.12 2.90
N ILE A 542 41.11 -0.89 3.07
CA ILE A 542 41.99 -0.16 2.15
C ILE A 542 43.47 -0.41 2.50
N THR A 543 44.37 -0.32 1.53
CA THR A 543 45.82 -0.56 1.71
C THR A 543 46.66 0.49 0.97
N GLY A 544 47.97 0.49 1.21
CA GLY A 544 48.95 1.24 0.41
C GLY A 544 48.83 2.76 0.54
N GLU A 545 49.05 3.48 -0.57
CA GLU A 545 49.02 4.95 -0.61
C GLU A 545 47.66 5.50 -0.13
N ILE A 546 46.56 4.82 -0.48
CA ILE A 546 45.19 5.23 -0.11
C ILE A 546 44.98 5.15 1.41
N ALA A 547 45.38 4.05 2.06
CA ALA A 547 45.28 3.90 3.52
C ALA A 547 46.12 4.95 4.26
N ARG A 548 47.32 5.27 3.75
CA ARG A 548 48.21 6.28 4.33
C ARG A 548 47.69 7.71 4.19
N LEU A 549 47.06 8.02 3.06
CA LEU A 549 46.57 9.37 2.76
C LEU A 549 45.17 9.64 3.35
N CYS A 550 44.35 8.60 3.57
CA CYS A 550 42.98 8.74 4.10
C CYS A 550 42.93 9.56 5.40
N PRO A 551 43.75 9.29 6.46
CA PRO A 551 43.71 10.09 7.70
C PRO A 551 44.24 11.52 7.56
N VAL A 552 44.97 11.81 6.48
CA VAL A 552 45.59 13.13 6.22
C VAL A 552 44.64 14.03 5.42
N THR A 553 43.84 13.46 4.51
CA THR A 553 42.91 14.19 3.65
C THR A 553 41.43 14.06 4.06
N GLY A 554 41.07 13.02 4.81
CA GLY A 554 39.74 12.74 5.37
C GLY A 554 39.72 12.77 6.90
N GLU A 555 38.61 12.39 7.53
CA GLU A 555 38.54 12.33 8.99
C GLU A 555 39.16 11.04 9.57
N GLY A 556 39.67 11.16 10.79
CA GLY A 556 40.72 10.25 11.27
C GLY A 556 40.23 8.91 11.83
N LEU A 557 38.97 8.79 12.27
CA LEU A 557 38.49 7.57 12.94
C LEU A 557 38.02 6.52 11.94
N GLU A 558 37.15 6.88 11.01
CA GLU A 558 36.63 5.96 10.00
C GLU A 558 37.69 5.54 9.00
N CYS A 559 38.67 6.40 8.66
CA CYS A 559 39.82 5.98 7.86
C CYS A 559 40.68 4.94 8.58
N ARG A 560 40.85 5.06 9.90
CA ARG A 560 41.54 4.06 10.72
C ARG A 560 40.76 2.76 10.79
N ASP A 561 39.42 2.84 10.88
CA ASP A 561 38.57 1.65 10.85
C ASP A 561 38.61 0.96 9.48
N MET A 562 38.70 1.71 8.37
CA MET A 562 38.79 1.14 7.02
C MET A 562 40.15 0.52 6.66
N ASP A 563 41.20 0.79 7.43
CA ASP A 563 42.52 0.19 7.19
C ASP A 563 42.42 -1.35 7.23
N ALA A 564 43.06 -2.03 6.27
CA ALA A 564 43.00 -3.49 6.18
C ALA A 564 43.53 -4.21 7.44
N ASP A 565 44.45 -3.59 8.17
CA ASP A 565 45.03 -4.12 9.40
C ASP A 565 44.26 -3.65 10.66
N SER A 566 43.18 -2.87 10.49
CA SER A 566 42.43 -2.33 11.61
C SER A 566 41.76 -3.42 12.45
N LEU A 567 41.57 -3.14 13.74
CA LEU A 567 40.79 -4.01 14.62
C LEU A 567 39.34 -4.14 14.11
N PHE A 568 38.81 -3.08 13.50
CA PHE A 568 37.45 -3.06 12.95
C PHE A 568 37.30 -4.06 11.81
N ILE A 569 38.11 -3.99 10.75
CA ILE A 569 38.04 -4.91 9.58
C ILE A 569 38.27 -6.35 10.02
N ASN A 570 39.24 -6.58 10.90
CA ASN A 570 39.53 -7.90 11.43
C ASN A 570 38.34 -8.50 12.21
N LYS A 571 37.64 -7.70 13.02
CA LYS A 571 36.41 -8.15 13.70
C LYS A 571 35.28 -8.37 12.71
N LEU A 572 35.08 -7.43 11.77
CA LEU A 572 34.02 -7.47 10.77
C LEU A 572 34.08 -8.74 9.91
N ASN A 573 35.29 -9.16 9.51
CA ASN A 573 35.48 -10.33 8.64
C ASN A 573 35.56 -11.67 9.38
N ARG A 574 35.66 -11.68 10.71
CA ARG A 574 35.60 -12.93 11.50
C ARG A 574 34.17 -13.37 11.79
N ALA A 575 33.21 -12.45 11.74
CA ALA A 575 31.81 -12.80 11.99
C ALA A 575 31.21 -13.53 10.78
N GLN A 576 30.26 -14.41 11.05
CA GLN A 576 29.44 -15.03 10.02
C GLN A 576 28.62 -13.96 9.30
N LEU A 577 28.47 -14.10 7.98
CA LEU A 577 27.54 -13.27 7.22
C LEU A 577 26.09 -13.60 7.60
N PRO A 578 25.19 -12.61 7.61
CA PRO A 578 23.76 -12.85 7.84
C PRO A 578 23.15 -13.71 6.74
N ASP A 579 22.06 -14.41 7.05
CA ASP A 579 21.33 -15.29 6.13
C ASP A 579 20.33 -14.48 5.29
N ILE A 580 20.86 -13.48 4.58
CA ILE A 580 20.12 -12.65 3.62
C ILE A 580 20.90 -12.57 2.31
N PRO A 581 20.23 -12.30 1.17
CA PRO A 581 20.93 -12.03 -0.08
C PRO A 581 21.88 -10.83 0.05
N ILE A 582 23.15 -11.05 -0.29
CA ILE A 582 24.18 -10.02 -0.37
C ILE A 582 24.76 -10.00 -1.78
N HIS A 583 24.53 -8.90 -2.51
CA HIS A 583 25.12 -8.67 -3.83
C HIS A 583 26.25 -7.66 -3.70
N ASN A 584 27.42 -7.97 -4.25
CA ASN A 584 28.62 -7.16 -4.12
C ASN A 584 29.17 -6.77 -5.49
N ILE A 585 29.00 -5.52 -5.88
CA ILE A 585 29.45 -4.97 -7.16
C ILE A 585 30.87 -4.42 -6.99
N VAL A 586 31.84 -5.05 -7.67
CA VAL A 586 33.28 -4.81 -7.51
C VAL A 586 33.86 -4.19 -8.78
N GLY A 587 34.61 -3.09 -8.64
CA GLY A 587 35.37 -2.51 -9.74
C GLY A 587 36.73 -3.22 -9.95
N SER A 588 37.13 -3.36 -11.21
CA SER A 588 38.42 -3.93 -11.64
C SER A 588 38.91 -3.20 -12.89
N GLY A 589 40.24 -3.07 -13.05
CA GLY A 589 40.89 -2.49 -14.22
C GLY A 589 41.71 -1.20 -13.95
N CYS A 590 41.84 -0.77 -12.69
CA CYS A 590 42.75 0.28 -12.31
C CYS A 590 44.02 -0.28 -11.66
N ASN A 591 45.19 0.11 -12.17
CA ASN A 591 46.46 -0.19 -11.53
C ASN A 591 46.64 0.66 -10.25
N MET A 592 46.73 -0.02 -9.11
CA MET A 592 46.97 0.52 -7.78
C MET A 592 48.25 -0.12 -7.22
N ASP A 593 49.40 0.54 -7.41
CA ASP A 593 50.72 0.06 -6.98
C ASP A 593 51.08 -1.35 -7.49
N GLY A 594 50.79 -1.61 -8.77
CA GLY A 594 51.06 -2.88 -9.44
C GLY A 594 49.98 -3.94 -9.24
N LYS A 595 48.90 -3.62 -8.53
CA LYS A 595 47.76 -4.51 -8.28
C LYS A 595 46.49 -3.97 -8.94
N ASP A 596 45.55 -4.86 -9.22
CA ASP A 596 44.27 -4.49 -9.82
C ASP A 596 43.25 -3.99 -8.77
N GLY A 597 42.46 -3.01 -9.14
CA GLY A 597 41.47 -2.36 -8.29
C GLY A 597 40.58 -1.37 -9.02
N ASP A 598 39.88 -0.54 -8.26
CA ASP A 598 38.99 0.50 -8.78
C ASP A 598 39.54 1.93 -8.61
N GLY A 599 40.79 2.05 -8.17
CA GLY A 599 41.44 3.33 -7.88
C GLY A 599 41.26 3.82 -6.44
N ALA A 600 40.49 3.12 -5.60
CA ALA A 600 40.41 3.34 -4.16
C ALA A 600 40.55 2.03 -3.36
N VAL A 601 40.07 0.92 -3.91
CA VAL A 601 40.06 -0.42 -3.30
C VAL A 601 40.64 -1.43 -4.28
N LEU A 602 41.53 -2.29 -3.79
CA LEU A 602 42.02 -3.43 -4.56
C LEU A 602 40.87 -4.42 -4.82
N THR A 603 40.79 -5.00 -6.02
CA THR A 603 39.70 -5.92 -6.38
C THR A 603 39.60 -7.09 -5.40
N GLN A 604 40.74 -7.66 -5.00
CA GLN A 604 40.81 -8.73 -4.00
C GLN A 604 40.30 -8.33 -2.61
N ASN A 605 40.41 -7.04 -2.24
CA ASN A 605 39.93 -6.51 -0.97
C ASN A 605 38.44 -6.11 -1.04
N ALA A 606 37.92 -5.85 -2.24
CA ALA A 606 36.52 -5.54 -2.45
C ALA A 606 35.65 -6.81 -2.50
N LEU A 607 36.19 -7.96 -2.89
CA LEU A 607 35.49 -9.25 -2.86
C LEU A 607 35.06 -9.62 -1.43
N LEU A 608 33.85 -10.18 -1.30
CA LEU A 608 33.31 -10.69 -0.05
C LEU A 608 32.95 -12.17 -0.19
N ASP A 609 33.62 -13.03 0.58
CA ASP A 609 33.38 -14.47 0.56
C ASP A 609 31.99 -14.78 1.12
N GLY A 610 31.20 -15.58 0.39
CA GLY A 610 29.80 -15.88 0.74
C GLY A 610 28.75 -14.90 0.18
N ALA A 611 29.17 -13.82 -0.49
CA ALA A 611 28.28 -12.92 -1.23
C ALA A 611 28.27 -13.26 -2.74
N ASP A 612 27.23 -12.83 -3.45
CA ASP A 612 27.20 -12.84 -4.91
C ASP A 612 28.05 -11.69 -5.46
N ASN A 613 29.26 -12.01 -5.93
CA ASN A 613 30.23 -11.02 -6.37
C ASN A 613 30.11 -10.74 -7.87
N HIS A 614 29.83 -9.49 -8.23
CA HIS A 614 29.72 -9.04 -9.61
C HIS A 614 30.87 -8.10 -9.99
N ILE A 615 31.78 -8.58 -10.85
CA ILE A 615 32.92 -7.77 -11.29
C ILE A 615 32.53 -6.88 -12.49
N ILE A 616 32.87 -5.59 -12.36
CA ILE A 616 32.72 -4.54 -13.37
C ILE A 616 34.11 -4.11 -13.83
N ASN A 617 34.48 -4.56 -15.03
CA ASN A 617 35.73 -4.14 -15.66
C ASN A 617 35.58 -2.71 -16.20
N GLY A 618 36.51 -1.84 -15.83
CA GLY A 618 36.53 -0.44 -16.22
C GLY A 618 37.93 0.14 -16.19
N THR A 619 38.04 1.47 -16.28
CA THR A 619 39.34 2.16 -16.25
C THR A 619 39.25 3.45 -15.44
N CYS A 620 40.28 3.76 -14.67
CA CYS A 620 40.40 5.03 -13.96
C CYS A 620 40.72 6.16 -14.94
N ARG A 621 39.88 7.19 -15.00
CA ARG A 621 40.12 8.35 -15.88
C ARG A 621 41.25 9.24 -15.38
N SER A 622 41.37 9.35 -14.07
CA SER A 622 42.41 10.12 -13.38
C SER A 622 42.45 9.71 -11.90
N LYS A 623 43.49 10.13 -11.17
CA LYS A 623 43.56 9.93 -9.72
C LYS A 623 42.39 10.58 -8.96
N THR A 624 41.83 11.69 -9.48
CA THR A 624 40.70 12.41 -8.85
C THR A 624 39.33 11.92 -9.32
N ASN A 625 39.28 11.11 -10.38
CA ASN A 625 38.05 10.48 -10.89
C ASN A 625 38.31 8.98 -11.12
N PRO A 626 38.50 8.21 -10.04
CA PRO A 626 38.74 6.77 -10.14
C PRO A 626 37.48 6.03 -10.59
N LEU A 627 37.67 4.79 -11.05
CA LEU A 627 36.57 3.87 -11.37
C LEU A 627 35.61 3.73 -10.19
N HIS A 628 36.12 3.72 -8.96
CA HIS A 628 35.37 3.65 -7.72
C HIS A 628 34.17 4.62 -7.68
N LEU A 629 34.39 5.90 -7.98
CA LEU A 629 33.30 6.90 -8.03
C LEU A 629 32.40 6.72 -9.25
N ASP A 630 33.00 6.28 -10.37
CA ASP A 630 32.30 6.10 -11.63
C ASP A 630 31.35 4.88 -11.61
N LEU A 631 31.51 3.92 -10.69
CA LEU A 631 30.60 2.77 -10.54
C LEU A 631 29.15 3.20 -10.30
N ARG A 632 28.90 4.35 -9.68
CA ARG A 632 27.54 4.91 -9.50
C ARG A 632 27.02 5.66 -10.72
N ASP A 633 27.88 5.93 -11.70
CA ASP A 633 27.50 6.55 -12.97
C ASP A 633 26.98 5.48 -13.95
N ILE A 634 25.70 5.16 -13.82
CA ILE A 634 25.02 4.16 -14.66
C ILE A 634 24.97 4.54 -16.14
N SER A 635 25.24 5.78 -16.51
CA SER A 635 25.40 6.17 -17.93
C SER A 635 26.68 5.59 -18.52
N ARG A 636 27.70 5.36 -17.69
CA ARG A 636 29.01 4.82 -18.09
C ARG A 636 29.13 3.34 -17.81
N TYR A 637 28.59 2.87 -16.69
CA TYR A 637 28.58 1.46 -16.31
C TYR A 637 27.14 0.96 -16.13
N PRO A 638 26.34 0.86 -17.21
CA PRO A 638 24.93 0.45 -17.14
C PRO A 638 24.73 -0.94 -16.53
N LYS A 639 25.75 -1.82 -16.62
CA LYS A 639 25.74 -3.14 -15.98
C LYS A 639 25.51 -3.05 -14.46
N VAL A 640 26.00 -2.01 -13.80
CA VAL A 640 25.77 -1.77 -12.36
C VAL A 640 24.27 -1.64 -12.08
N TYR A 641 23.56 -0.86 -12.89
CA TYR A 641 22.12 -0.69 -12.73
C TYR A 641 21.36 -2.00 -12.96
N ASN A 642 21.74 -2.75 -14.00
CA ASN A 642 21.10 -4.04 -14.29
C ASN A 642 21.24 -5.02 -13.12
N ILE A 643 22.41 -5.08 -12.48
CA ILE A 643 22.63 -5.90 -11.29
C ILE A 643 21.73 -5.43 -10.15
N ILE A 644 21.69 -4.11 -9.86
CA ILE A 644 20.81 -3.56 -8.83
C ILE A 644 19.35 -3.94 -9.10
N LYS A 645 18.88 -3.74 -10.33
CA LYS A 645 17.51 -4.04 -10.74
C LYS A 645 17.16 -5.53 -10.60
N THR A 646 18.09 -6.41 -10.94
CA THR A 646 17.91 -7.86 -10.79
C THR A 646 17.89 -8.25 -9.31
N ALA A 647 18.86 -7.81 -8.52
CA ALA A 647 18.95 -8.08 -7.09
C ALA A 647 17.71 -7.60 -6.30
N LEU A 648 17.10 -6.49 -6.73
CA LEU A 648 15.86 -6.01 -6.11
C LEU A 648 14.65 -6.91 -6.36
N LYS A 649 14.67 -7.76 -7.40
CA LYS A 649 13.57 -8.65 -7.81
C LYS A 649 13.71 -10.11 -7.37
N GLU A 650 14.93 -10.58 -7.12
CA GLU A 650 15.22 -11.95 -6.66
C GLU A 650 14.74 -12.21 -5.23
#